data_AF-A0A9P9J682-F1
#
_entry.id   AF-A0A9P9J682-F1
#
_cell.length_a   1.000
_cell.length_b   1.000
_cell.length_c   1.000
_cell.angle_alpha   90.00
_cell.angle_beta   90.00
_cell.angle_gamma   90.00
#
_symmetry.space_group_name_H-M   'P 1'
#
loop_
_entity.id
_entity.type
_entity.pdbx_description
1 polymer ?
#
loop_
_entity_poly.entity_id
_entity_poly.type
_entity_poly.pdbx_seq_one_letter_code
_entity_poly.pdbx_strand_id
1 'polypeptide(L)'
;MKILFLCTAHNSLSQQLFLALCQTHSITIEYALSDKVMIEAAALAQPDLIICPFLTSRVPPEIYTDYLTLIVHPGPPGDAGPSAIDWVLMGDDGAVPESSQLLQTRTWSRAGRSHWGVTVLQAVAELDAGPIWAFEQFEIDIDSPGVTKSTLYRGPITRAAITATLAALVRIATAAHRHTCHPTTYAFSRLVPDPEYRLSSVAKRLPFLGGATHRRPLLKAAHRDFDVRSDTARDISRRVRSADSQPGCLSQLFGGPSLYIYGGTIEERPDLLKGFEGEPGSIMACRDGAVCIATCDGMGIWITHVRRVKRKVDAMLWPKVPAAYGLCELGLIDDGALRRTLSPRPTVDWSKAAYSTHQEIWVDFTSYPNARRVAYVYFDFYNGAMSTEQCSRLIEALEFVASTHVVERRLSAVVLMGGESYFSNGIALNVIESSPDPAAESWRNINRIDDVVHMLLEDFPQRNITTVAALRGNCAAGGVALATACDTVIVGSETVLNPAYRALGLHGSEYHSLSYGGRCGDEGARRLLRDMVPVSPFRARDMGLVDHVLPGSGQLLDTRIRNHVRAMIPRADFQYVPGKWKAGVDVSPSGLAAVRAQELSEMAKDLWSARSERYYSRRRDFVRKIKPVQTPLRFASHRRRGGEEDDEESDAFDDAANFEKRAMERIVQSRLLEMERQKTFTPTSPASSRGPLDCSDQDLIMLSNMEVGTRRSLGPAFSCYYSYDKAN
;
A
#
# COMPACT_ATOMS: atom_id res chain seq x y z
N MET A 1 -3.18 2.65 29.59
CA MET A 1 -1.73 2.85 29.49
C MET A 1 -1.44 3.94 28.46
N LYS A 2 -0.33 4.67 28.65
CA LYS A 2 0.34 5.49 27.63
C LYS A 2 1.25 4.60 26.80
N ILE A 3 1.01 4.51 25.50
CA ILE A 3 1.77 3.63 24.61
C ILE A 3 2.45 4.46 23.54
N LEU A 4 3.75 4.25 23.36
CA LEU A 4 4.52 4.80 22.24
C LEU A 4 4.70 3.73 21.17
N PHE A 5 4.34 4.05 19.94
CA PHE A 5 4.71 3.24 18.78
C PHE A 5 6.04 3.72 18.21
N LEU A 6 7.00 2.81 18.05
CA LEU A 6 8.20 3.04 17.24
C LEU A 6 8.05 2.30 15.93
N CYS A 7 7.99 3.04 14.82
CA CYS A 7 7.71 2.47 13.50
C CYS A 7 8.68 3.01 12.45
N THR A 8 9.14 2.19 11.51
CA THR A 8 9.83 2.70 10.30
C THR A 8 8.88 3.56 9.45
N ALA A 9 7.60 3.20 9.42
CA ALA A 9 6.53 3.96 8.80
C ALA A 9 5.19 3.62 9.46
N HIS A 10 4.21 4.54 9.44
CA HIS A 10 2.85 4.25 9.88
C HIS A 10 2.08 3.41 8.84
N ASN A 11 2.52 2.16 8.66
CA ASN A 11 2.02 1.21 7.67
C ASN A 11 0.66 0.60 8.07
N SER A 12 0.13 -0.30 7.23
CA SER A 12 -1.18 -0.93 7.44
C SER A 12 -1.32 -1.64 8.79
N LEU A 13 -0.29 -2.36 9.27
CA LEU A 13 -0.36 -3.05 10.56
C LEU A 13 -0.36 -2.05 11.73
N SER A 14 0.51 -1.04 11.69
CA SER A 14 0.55 -0.03 12.74
C SER A 14 -0.73 0.82 12.79
N GLN A 15 -1.38 1.09 11.66
CA GLN A 15 -2.69 1.75 11.62
C GLN A 15 -3.78 0.89 12.24
N GLN A 16 -3.80 -0.41 11.94
CA GLN A 16 -4.76 -1.35 12.54
C GLN A 16 -4.58 -1.47 14.05
N LEU A 17 -3.34 -1.61 14.52
CA LEU A 17 -3.06 -1.62 15.96
C LEU A 17 -3.40 -0.28 16.61
N PHE A 18 -3.13 0.85 15.96
CA PHE A 18 -3.55 2.15 16.45
C PHE A 18 -5.07 2.20 16.64
N LEU A 19 -5.84 1.80 15.63
CA LEU A 19 -7.31 1.78 15.68
C LEU A 19 -7.86 0.83 16.75
N ALA A 20 -7.23 -0.33 16.95
CA ALA A 20 -7.63 -1.30 17.96
C ALA A 20 -7.33 -0.81 19.38
N LEU A 21 -6.25 -0.05 19.58
CA LEU A 21 -5.78 0.35 20.91
C LEU A 21 -6.24 1.73 21.35
N CYS A 22 -6.45 2.67 20.43
CA CYS A 22 -6.78 4.06 20.75
C CYS A 22 -8.14 4.26 21.44
N GLN A 23 -9.00 3.23 21.43
CA GLN A 23 -10.27 3.23 22.16
C GLN A 23 -10.10 3.12 23.68
N THR A 24 -8.98 2.56 24.14
CA THR A 24 -8.74 2.23 25.56
C THR A 24 -7.37 2.70 26.07
N HIS A 25 -6.52 3.21 25.17
CA HIS A 25 -5.15 3.61 25.46
C HIS A 25 -4.83 4.95 24.81
N SER A 26 -3.94 5.72 25.44
CA SER A 26 -3.35 6.91 24.81
C SER A 26 -2.18 6.47 23.94
N ILE A 27 -2.28 6.67 22.63
CA ILE A 27 -1.24 6.28 21.67
C ILE A 27 -0.55 7.52 21.13
N THR A 28 0.79 7.50 21.10
CA THR A 28 1.61 8.44 20.32
C THR A 28 2.55 7.63 19.43
N ILE A 29 2.93 8.16 18.28
CA ILE A 29 3.74 7.42 17.30
C ILE A 29 4.99 8.24 16.99
N GLU A 30 6.12 7.55 16.89
CA GLU A 30 7.38 8.13 16.41
C GLU A 30 7.95 7.28 15.28
N TYR A 31 8.45 7.95 14.24
CA TYR A 31 9.24 7.30 13.20
C TYR A 31 10.65 6.96 13.68
N ALA A 32 11.08 5.73 13.41
CA ALA A 32 12.41 5.22 13.71
C ALA A 32 13.46 5.78 12.73
N LEU A 33 13.66 7.10 12.74
CA LEU A 33 14.55 7.81 11.83
C LEU A 33 16.03 7.65 12.19
N SER A 34 16.33 7.63 13.50
CA SER A 34 17.65 7.37 14.07
C SER A 34 17.53 6.98 15.54
N ASP A 35 18.60 6.41 16.10
CA ASP A 35 18.66 6.06 17.53
C ASP A 35 18.38 7.26 18.43
N LYS A 36 19.00 8.41 18.12
CA LYS A 36 18.79 9.67 18.85
C LYS A 36 17.31 10.08 18.87
N VAL A 37 16.64 10.00 17.72
CA VAL A 37 15.22 10.39 17.59
C VAL A 37 14.33 9.45 18.40
N MET A 38 14.59 8.14 18.37
CA MET A 38 13.81 7.17 19.16
C MET A 38 14.00 7.36 20.67
N ILE A 39 15.24 7.58 21.12
CA ILE A 39 15.56 7.80 22.54
C ILE A 39 14.89 9.10 23.03
N GLU A 40 14.99 10.17 22.25
CA GLU A 40 14.34 11.44 22.57
C GLU A 40 12.81 11.29 22.66
N ALA A 41 12.20 10.58 21.72
CA ALA A 41 10.76 10.33 21.72
C ALA A 41 10.30 9.54 22.96
N ALA A 42 11.05 8.51 23.36
CA ALA A 42 10.77 7.77 24.59
C ALA A 42 10.87 8.68 25.84
N ALA A 43 11.92 9.51 25.90
CA ALA A 43 12.11 10.47 26.98
C ALA A 43 11.00 11.53 27.06
N LEU A 44 10.52 12.04 25.92
CA LEU A 44 9.42 13.00 25.85
C LEU A 44 8.06 12.35 26.17
N ALA A 45 7.80 11.17 25.64
CA ALA A 45 6.51 10.51 25.77
C ALA A 45 6.30 9.89 27.16
N GLN A 46 7.37 9.48 27.85
CA GLN A 46 7.32 8.76 29.13
C GLN A 46 6.27 7.62 29.10
N PRO A 47 6.35 6.68 28.14
CA PRO A 47 5.33 5.66 27.94
C PRO A 47 5.33 4.62 29.08
N ASP A 48 4.19 4.01 29.34
CA ASP A 48 4.12 2.80 30.18
C ASP A 48 4.65 1.57 29.41
N LEU A 49 4.50 1.59 28.08
CA LEU A 49 4.83 0.50 27.18
C LEU A 49 5.21 1.05 25.79
N ILE A 50 6.21 0.45 25.17
CA ILE A 50 6.57 0.69 23.77
C ILE A 50 6.16 -0.52 22.95
N ILE A 51 5.53 -0.28 21.80
CA ILE A 51 5.21 -1.32 20.81
C ILE A 51 5.90 -0.95 19.50
N CYS A 52 6.48 -1.95 18.85
CA CYS A 52 7.16 -1.83 17.57
C CYS A 52 6.41 -2.70 16.53
N PRO A 53 5.30 -2.21 15.94
CA PRO A 53 4.53 -2.95 14.93
C PRO A 53 5.31 -3.25 13.66
N PHE A 54 6.22 -2.35 13.29
CA PHE A 54 6.97 -2.44 12.05
C PHE A 54 8.28 -1.66 12.19
N LEU A 55 9.38 -2.40 12.37
CA LEU A 55 10.72 -1.84 12.40
C LEU A 55 11.62 -2.52 11.38
N THR A 56 12.57 -1.73 10.91
CA THR A 56 13.61 -2.20 9.99
C THR A 56 15.01 -1.84 10.50
N SER A 57 15.09 -0.96 11.50
CA SER A 57 16.25 -0.73 12.36
C SER A 57 16.08 -1.49 13.69
N ARG A 58 17.19 -1.64 14.42
CA ARG A 58 17.15 -2.15 15.80
C ARG A 58 16.66 -1.07 16.75
N VAL A 59 16.06 -1.49 17.86
CA VAL A 59 15.74 -0.59 18.99
C VAL A 59 17.03 -0.37 19.80
N PRO A 60 17.38 0.89 20.16
CA PRO A 60 18.53 1.19 21.01
C PRO A 60 18.42 0.54 22.41
N PRO A 61 19.54 0.07 22.99
CA PRO A 61 19.56 -0.53 24.33
C PRO A 61 18.97 0.33 25.43
N GLU A 62 19.17 1.64 25.37
CA GLU A 62 18.64 2.63 26.31
C GLU A 62 17.11 2.53 26.42
N ILE A 63 16.44 2.25 25.29
CA ILE A 63 14.98 2.18 25.25
C ILE A 63 14.48 0.90 25.92
N TYR A 64 14.96 -0.27 25.48
CA TYR A 64 14.42 -1.54 26.00
C TYR A 64 14.96 -1.93 27.38
N THR A 65 15.98 -1.21 27.88
CA THR A 65 16.45 -1.32 29.28
C THR A 65 15.53 -0.55 30.22
N ASP A 66 15.07 0.64 29.81
CA ASP A 66 14.29 1.53 30.67
C ASP A 66 12.77 1.33 30.54
N TYR A 67 12.31 0.91 29.36
CA TYR A 67 10.90 0.73 29.03
C TYR A 67 10.61 -0.69 28.54
N LEU A 68 9.51 -1.29 29.02
CA LEU A 68 9.02 -2.53 28.44
C LEU A 68 8.71 -2.27 26.97
N THR A 69 9.41 -2.98 26.08
CA THR A 69 9.33 -2.77 24.63
C THR A 69 8.96 -4.07 23.95
N LEU A 70 7.87 -4.07 23.18
CA LEU A 70 7.37 -5.23 22.46
C LEU A 70 7.64 -5.13 20.97
N ILE A 71 8.19 -6.17 20.37
CA ILE A 71 8.36 -6.34 18.92
C ILE A 71 7.25 -7.26 18.41
N VAL A 72 6.57 -6.83 17.34
CA VAL A 72 5.63 -7.66 16.60
C VAL A 72 6.38 -8.37 15.48
N HIS A 73 6.75 -9.63 15.71
CA HIS A 73 7.48 -10.45 14.76
C HIS A 73 6.51 -11.27 13.88
N PRO A 74 6.53 -11.12 12.53
CA PRO A 74 5.62 -11.84 11.63
C PRO A 74 6.04 -13.31 11.38
N GLY A 75 6.47 -13.99 12.46
CA GLY A 75 6.80 -15.39 12.50
C GLY A 75 6.32 -16.06 13.79
N PRO A 76 6.09 -17.39 13.78
CA PRO A 76 5.71 -18.17 14.96
C PRO A 76 6.85 -18.24 16.00
N PRO A 77 6.58 -18.75 17.22
CA PRO A 77 7.61 -18.92 18.24
C PRO A 77 8.83 -19.70 17.73
N GLY A 78 10.03 -19.17 17.98
CA GLY A 78 11.31 -19.75 17.55
C GLY A 78 11.76 -19.37 16.13
N ASP A 79 10.86 -18.79 15.32
CA ASP A 79 11.28 -18.10 14.10
C ASP A 79 11.90 -16.75 14.47
N ALA A 80 12.99 -16.39 13.80
CA ALA A 80 13.73 -15.16 14.07
C ALA A 80 14.40 -14.63 12.80
N GLY A 81 14.37 -13.32 12.59
CA GLY A 81 15.07 -12.64 11.52
C GLY A 81 14.17 -11.85 10.55
N PRO A 82 14.79 -11.02 9.69
CA PRO A 82 14.09 -9.92 9.00
C PRO A 82 13.29 -10.33 7.75
N SER A 83 13.19 -11.63 7.45
CA SER A 83 12.60 -12.16 6.21
C SER A 83 11.66 -13.34 6.44
N ALA A 84 11.07 -13.45 7.64
CA ALA A 84 10.18 -14.54 8.04
C ALA A 84 9.13 -14.92 6.97
N ILE A 85 8.39 -13.92 6.47
CA ILE A 85 7.36 -14.10 5.43
C ILE A 85 7.96 -14.55 4.10
N ASP A 86 9.11 -13.99 3.74
CA ASP A 86 9.78 -14.32 2.48
C ASP A 86 10.22 -15.79 2.47
N TRP A 87 10.79 -16.28 3.59
CA TRP A 87 11.23 -17.66 3.73
C TRP A 87 10.08 -18.66 3.62
N VAL A 88 8.98 -18.45 4.34
CA VAL A 88 7.82 -19.35 4.26
C VAL A 88 7.22 -19.37 2.85
N LEU A 89 7.16 -18.23 2.15
CA LEU A 89 6.64 -18.16 0.78
C LEU A 89 7.59 -18.74 -0.27
N MET A 90 8.89 -18.80 -0.01
CA MET A 90 9.84 -19.56 -0.84
C MET A 90 9.62 -21.08 -0.72
N GLY A 91 8.90 -21.54 0.31
CA GLY A 91 8.65 -22.95 0.58
C GLY A 91 9.51 -23.53 1.72
N ASP A 92 10.06 -22.69 2.60
CA ASP A 92 10.76 -23.16 3.81
C ASP A 92 9.76 -23.74 4.82
N ASP A 93 9.83 -25.04 5.05
CA ASP A 93 9.03 -25.77 6.04
C ASP A 93 9.81 -26.11 7.32
N GLY A 94 11.08 -25.71 7.41
CA GLY A 94 11.93 -25.94 8.56
C GLY A 94 12.52 -27.35 8.65
N ALA A 95 12.34 -28.21 7.64
CA ALA A 95 12.95 -29.54 7.60
C ALA A 95 14.48 -29.48 7.57
N VAL A 96 15.05 -28.42 6.97
CA VAL A 96 16.49 -28.15 6.95
C VAL A 96 16.81 -27.06 7.98
N PRO A 97 17.56 -27.39 9.07
CA PRO A 97 17.93 -26.41 10.09
C PRO A 97 18.84 -25.31 9.54
N GLU A 98 19.84 -25.67 8.75
CA GLU A 98 20.84 -24.74 8.24
C GLU A 98 20.38 -24.02 6.96
N SER A 99 20.16 -22.71 7.06
CA SER A 99 19.67 -21.88 5.93
C SER A 99 20.62 -21.87 4.73
N SER A 100 21.94 -21.99 4.95
CA SER A 100 22.94 -22.07 3.89
C SER A 100 22.79 -23.35 3.06
N GLN A 101 22.57 -24.47 3.72
CA GLN A 101 22.30 -25.75 3.07
C GLN A 101 20.99 -25.73 2.29
N LEU A 102 19.92 -25.16 2.86
CA LEU A 102 18.62 -25.02 2.19
C LEU A 102 18.75 -24.20 0.90
N LEU A 103 19.47 -23.07 0.93
CA LEU A 103 19.68 -22.22 -0.23
C LEU A 103 20.56 -22.86 -1.31
N GLN A 104 21.57 -23.65 -0.91
CA GLN A 104 22.44 -24.35 -1.85
C GLN A 104 21.72 -25.51 -2.54
N THR A 105 21.01 -26.33 -1.76
CA THR A 105 20.32 -27.52 -2.28
C THR A 105 18.99 -27.18 -2.96
N ARG A 106 18.41 -26.01 -2.66
CA ARG A 106 17.08 -25.58 -3.13
C ARG A 106 15.99 -26.63 -2.88
N THR A 107 16.10 -27.35 -1.76
CA THR A 107 15.17 -28.41 -1.34
C THR A 107 13.90 -27.83 -0.72
N TRP A 108 13.21 -26.97 -1.48
CA TRP A 108 11.98 -26.34 -1.03
C TRP A 108 10.85 -27.37 -0.88
N SER A 109 10.01 -27.16 0.13
CA SER A 109 8.86 -28.03 0.39
C SER A 109 7.88 -28.01 -0.77
N ARG A 110 7.40 -29.18 -1.21
CA ARG A 110 6.37 -29.25 -2.25
C ARG A 110 5.05 -28.62 -1.79
N ALA A 111 4.64 -28.88 -0.55
CA ALA A 111 3.38 -28.39 0.02
C ALA A 111 3.53 -27.07 0.78
N GLY A 112 4.74 -26.74 1.25
CA GLY A 112 4.94 -25.64 2.20
C GLY A 112 4.41 -26.02 3.59
N ARG A 113 4.39 -25.04 4.50
CA ARG A 113 3.82 -25.22 5.84
C ARG A 113 2.31 -25.14 5.80
N SER A 114 1.62 -25.94 6.62
CA SER A 114 0.16 -25.84 6.80
C SER A 114 -0.25 -24.63 7.64
N HIS A 115 0.64 -24.15 8.50
CA HIS A 115 0.39 -23.03 9.41
C HIS A 115 1.59 -22.07 9.45
N TRP A 116 1.28 -20.79 9.66
CA TRP A 116 2.24 -19.76 10.03
C TRP A 116 1.73 -19.01 11.27
N GLY A 117 2.49 -18.03 11.75
CA GLY A 117 2.12 -17.31 12.97
C GLY A 117 2.78 -15.96 13.12
N VAL A 118 2.40 -15.29 14.21
CA VAL A 118 2.93 -14.00 14.64
C VAL A 118 3.22 -14.07 16.12
N THR A 119 4.37 -13.53 16.53
CA THR A 119 4.83 -13.51 17.91
C THR A 119 4.97 -12.07 18.39
N VAL A 120 4.46 -11.78 19.58
CA VAL A 120 4.71 -10.53 20.30
C VAL A 120 5.71 -10.83 21.40
N LEU A 121 6.94 -10.37 21.21
CA LEU A 121 8.09 -10.67 22.05
C LEU A 121 8.70 -9.40 22.63
N GLN A 122 9.36 -9.52 23.78
CA GLN A 122 10.05 -8.40 24.41
C GLN A 122 11.39 -8.13 23.68
N ALA A 123 11.73 -6.86 23.47
CA ALA A 123 13.01 -6.49 22.88
C ALA A 123 14.17 -6.83 23.83
N VAL A 124 15.21 -7.44 23.26
CA VAL A 124 16.50 -7.73 23.91
C VAL A 124 17.63 -7.46 22.90
N ALA A 125 18.89 -7.57 23.34
CA ALA A 125 20.03 -7.31 22.45
C ALA A 125 20.09 -8.26 21.24
N GLU A 126 19.73 -9.52 21.43
CA GLU A 126 19.63 -10.49 20.34
C GLU A 126 18.31 -10.33 19.57
N LEU A 127 18.42 -10.32 18.23
CA LEU A 127 17.28 -10.11 17.33
C LEU A 127 16.26 -11.25 17.47
N ASP A 128 15.01 -10.88 17.76
CA ASP A 128 13.84 -11.78 17.88
C ASP A 128 14.01 -12.94 18.87
N ALA A 129 14.90 -12.80 19.86
CA ALA A 129 15.21 -13.85 20.84
C ALA A 129 14.61 -13.59 22.23
N GLY A 130 13.87 -12.49 22.39
CA GLY A 130 13.35 -12.10 23.68
C GLY A 130 12.15 -12.92 24.17
N PRO A 131 11.80 -12.80 25.46
CA PRO A 131 10.65 -13.49 26.04
C PRO A 131 9.33 -13.21 25.31
N ILE A 132 8.51 -14.24 25.12
CA ILE A 132 7.26 -14.15 24.36
C ILE A 132 6.09 -13.79 25.28
N TRP A 133 5.41 -12.70 24.98
CA TRP A 133 4.20 -12.27 25.70
C TRP A 133 2.94 -12.91 25.15
N ALA A 134 2.89 -13.16 23.84
CA ALA A 134 1.81 -13.89 23.18
C ALA A 134 2.22 -14.31 21.77
N PHE A 135 1.59 -15.35 21.23
CA PHE A 135 1.63 -15.63 19.80
C PHE A 135 0.28 -16.13 19.31
N GLU A 136 0.00 -15.92 18.03
CA GLU A 136 -1.15 -16.50 17.34
C GLU A 136 -0.70 -17.19 16.06
N GLN A 137 -1.47 -18.19 15.63
CA GLN A 137 -1.22 -18.94 14.40
C GLN A 137 -2.46 -18.99 13.51
N PHE A 138 -2.23 -19.24 12.22
CA PHE A 138 -3.26 -19.35 11.20
C PHE A 138 -2.85 -20.34 10.13
N GLU A 139 -3.84 -20.89 9.43
CA GLU A 139 -3.63 -21.77 8.28
C GLU A 139 -3.13 -20.97 7.07
N ILE A 140 -2.22 -21.58 6.30
CA ILE A 140 -1.66 -20.97 5.10
C ILE A 140 -1.55 -22.01 3.97
N ASP A 141 -1.88 -21.56 2.77
CA ASP A 141 -1.55 -22.23 1.52
C ASP A 141 -0.73 -21.25 0.67
N ILE A 142 0.57 -21.51 0.53
CA ILE A 142 1.49 -20.63 -0.20
C ILE A 142 1.30 -20.70 -1.71
N ASP A 143 0.61 -21.73 -2.23
CA ASP A 143 0.34 -21.88 -3.66
C ASP A 143 -1.01 -21.30 -4.10
N SER A 144 -1.84 -20.86 -3.15
CA SER A 144 -3.08 -20.17 -3.45
C SER A 144 -2.82 -18.92 -4.33
N PRO A 145 -3.53 -18.73 -5.48
CA PRO A 145 -3.21 -17.69 -6.46
C PRO A 145 -3.16 -16.25 -5.94
N GLY A 146 -3.95 -15.93 -4.90
CA GLY A 146 -4.00 -14.59 -4.29
C GLY A 146 -2.95 -14.33 -3.20
N VAL A 147 -2.17 -15.35 -2.81
CA VAL A 147 -1.22 -15.23 -1.69
C VAL A 147 0.10 -14.64 -2.20
N THR A 148 0.42 -13.44 -1.71
CA THR A 148 1.71 -12.76 -1.86
C THR A 148 2.20 -12.37 -0.47
N LYS A 149 3.47 -11.98 -0.34
CA LYS A 149 3.98 -11.44 0.93
C LYS A 149 3.10 -10.29 1.44
N SER A 150 2.62 -9.43 0.55
CA SER A 150 1.83 -8.26 0.93
C SER A 150 0.36 -8.56 1.24
N THR A 151 -0.27 -9.54 0.57
CA THR A 151 -1.64 -9.97 0.92
C THR A 151 -1.64 -10.80 2.21
N LEU A 152 -0.63 -11.64 2.42
CA LEU A 152 -0.43 -12.37 3.67
C LEU A 152 -0.20 -11.42 4.86
N TYR A 153 0.65 -10.40 4.67
CA TYR A 153 0.92 -9.37 5.69
C TYR A 153 -0.34 -8.62 6.11
N ARG A 154 -1.17 -8.19 5.15
CA ARG A 154 -2.38 -7.39 5.40
C ARG A 154 -3.59 -8.21 5.85
N GLY A 155 -3.63 -9.50 5.53
CA GLY A 155 -4.69 -10.41 5.94
C GLY A 155 -4.31 -11.19 7.21
N PRO A 156 -4.00 -12.50 7.10
CA PRO A 156 -3.82 -13.36 8.27
C PRO A 156 -2.78 -12.88 9.28
N ILE A 157 -1.65 -12.33 8.83
CA ILE A 157 -0.59 -11.83 9.73
C ILE A 157 -1.09 -10.65 10.55
N THR A 158 -1.76 -9.67 9.93
CA THR A 158 -2.30 -8.52 10.65
C THR A 158 -3.35 -8.94 11.68
N ARG A 159 -4.26 -9.86 11.35
CA ARG A 159 -5.24 -10.41 12.32
C ARG A 159 -4.56 -11.10 13.50
N ALA A 160 -3.57 -11.95 13.23
CA ALA A 160 -2.82 -12.66 14.26
C ALA A 160 -2.02 -11.68 15.14
N ALA A 161 -1.42 -10.65 14.54
CA ALA A 161 -0.69 -9.59 15.24
C ALA A 161 -1.59 -8.81 16.20
N ILE A 162 -2.79 -8.41 15.76
CA ILE A 162 -3.77 -7.72 16.63
C ILE A 162 -4.17 -8.62 17.79
N THR A 163 -4.52 -9.88 17.50
CA THR A 163 -4.93 -10.87 18.52
C THR A 163 -3.83 -11.08 19.56
N ALA A 164 -2.61 -11.33 19.12
CA ALA A 164 -1.47 -11.53 20.00
C ALA A 164 -1.12 -10.26 20.80
N THR A 165 -1.18 -9.07 20.18
CA THR A 165 -0.88 -7.80 20.87
C THR A 165 -1.91 -7.50 21.95
N LEU A 166 -3.20 -7.64 21.67
CA LEU A 166 -4.26 -7.45 22.67
C LEU A 166 -4.10 -8.42 23.85
N ALA A 167 -3.78 -9.68 23.57
CA ALA A 167 -3.51 -10.67 24.62
C ALA A 167 -2.27 -10.31 25.45
N ALA A 168 -1.20 -9.85 24.81
CA ALA A 168 0.01 -9.37 25.49
C ALA A 168 -0.32 -8.22 26.44
N LEU A 169 -1.12 -7.23 26.01
CA LEU A 169 -1.52 -6.09 26.85
C LEU A 169 -2.33 -6.54 28.08
N VAL A 170 -3.27 -7.47 27.90
CA VAL A 170 -4.05 -8.02 29.03
C VAL A 170 -3.14 -8.75 30.03
N ARG A 171 -2.18 -9.53 29.53
CA ARG A 171 -1.20 -10.26 30.36
C ARG A 171 -0.28 -9.29 31.11
N ILE A 172 0.22 -8.24 30.44
CA ILE A 172 1.04 -7.17 31.04
C ILE A 172 0.26 -6.45 32.14
N ALA A 173 -0.98 -6.02 31.84
CA ALA A 173 -1.83 -5.36 32.81
C ALA A 173 -2.06 -6.27 34.04
N THR A 174 -2.37 -7.55 33.81
CA THR A 174 -2.57 -8.52 34.91
C THR A 174 -1.31 -8.68 35.76
N ALA A 175 -0.14 -8.78 35.14
CA ALA A 175 1.13 -8.90 35.84
C ALA A 175 1.44 -7.61 36.64
N ALA A 176 1.21 -6.44 36.08
CA ALA A 176 1.42 -5.15 36.75
C ALA A 176 0.55 -4.99 38.01
N HIS A 177 -0.72 -5.38 37.95
CA HIS A 177 -1.64 -5.31 39.09
C HIS A 177 -1.26 -6.27 40.23
N ARG A 178 -0.60 -7.40 39.93
CA ARG A 178 -0.10 -8.32 40.97
C ARG A 178 1.06 -7.72 41.76
N HIS A 179 1.81 -6.78 41.18
CA HIS A 179 2.94 -6.15 41.84
C HIS A 179 2.55 -4.89 42.61
N THR A 180 1.67 -4.04 42.06
CA THR A 180 1.24 -2.77 42.68
C THR A 180 -0.12 -2.30 42.17
N CYS A 181 -0.95 -1.65 43.01
CA CYS A 181 -2.24 -1.07 42.60
C CYS A 181 -2.12 0.12 41.63
N HIS A 182 -0.97 0.82 41.63
CA HIS A 182 -0.65 1.91 40.72
C HIS A 182 0.78 1.75 40.17
N PRO A 183 0.98 0.96 39.10
CA PRO A 183 2.30 0.69 38.57
C PRO A 183 2.90 1.94 37.90
N THR A 184 4.16 2.24 38.22
CA THR A 184 4.96 3.27 37.54
C THR A 184 5.59 2.69 36.27
N THR A 185 6.09 3.53 35.36
CA THR A 185 6.87 3.09 34.18
C THR A 185 7.98 2.11 34.53
N TYR A 186 8.67 2.37 35.65
CA TYR A 186 9.71 1.50 36.19
C TYR A 186 9.19 0.11 36.63
N ALA A 187 7.94 0.02 37.10
CA ALA A 187 7.33 -1.25 37.45
C ALA A 187 7.03 -2.09 36.18
N PHE A 188 6.65 -1.45 35.07
CA PHE A 188 6.40 -2.15 33.80
C PHE A 188 7.67 -2.74 33.18
N SER A 189 8.81 -2.04 33.23
CA SER A 189 10.06 -2.50 32.63
C SER A 189 10.66 -3.75 33.28
N ARG A 190 10.21 -4.11 34.48
CA ARG A 190 10.65 -5.30 35.23
C ARG A 190 9.72 -6.51 35.11
N LEU A 191 8.62 -6.39 34.37
CA LEU A 191 7.69 -7.50 34.18
C LEU A 191 8.33 -8.60 33.34
N VAL A 192 8.07 -9.85 33.74
CA VAL A 192 8.54 -11.04 33.03
C VAL A 192 7.29 -11.83 32.57
N PRO A 193 7.21 -12.25 31.30
CA PRO A 193 6.10 -13.06 30.84
C PRO A 193 6.17 -14.47 31.42
N ASP A 194 5.01 -15.10 31.57
CA ASP A 194 4.90 -16.52 31.93
C ASP A 194 5.56 -17.39 30.85
N PRO A 195 6.47 -18.31 31.19
CA PRO A 195 7.08 -19.24 30.24
C PRO A 195 6.07 -20.06 29.44
N GLU A 196 4.84 -20.28 29.92
CA GLU A 196 3.80 -21.00 29.18
C GLU A 196 3.26 -20.22 27.97
N TYR A 197 3.42 -18.88 27.94
CA TYR A 197 2.88 -18.05 26.86
C TYR A 197 3.48 -18.37 25.48
N ARG A 198 4.66 -19.00 25.43
CA ARG A 198 5.27 -19.49 24.17
C ARG A 198 4.74 -20.84 23.71
N LEU A 199 4.05 -21.59 24.57
CA LEU A 199 3.71 -22.99 24.31
C LEU A 199 2.36 -23.16 23.60
N SER A 200 1.46 -22.18 23.72
CA SER A 200 0.11 -22.28 23.16
C SER A 200 -0.39 -20.97 22.59
N SER A 201 -0.98 -21.03 21.39
CA SER A 201 -1.52 -19.87 20.69
C SER A 201 -2.71 -19.28 21.45
N VAL A 202 -2.95 -17.98 21.29
CA VAL A 202 -3.93 -17.24 22.09
C VAL A 202 -5.35 -17.82 21.95
N ALA A 203 -5.85 -17.93 20.71
CA ALA A 203 -7.25 -18.30 20.45
C ALA A 203 -7.49 -19.80 20.58
N LYS A 204 -6.66 -20.63 19.94
CA LYS A 204 -6.87 -22.09 19.88
C LYS A 204 -6.27 -22.86 21.06
N ARG A 205 -5.37 -22.24 21.84
CA ARG A 205 -4.62 -22.91 22.93
C ARG A 205 -3.87 -24.16 22.46
N LEU A 206 -3.31 -24.09 21.26
CA LEU A 206 -2.55 -25.18 20.65
C LEU A 206 -1.07 -24.77 20.48
N PRO A 207 -0.12 -25.72 20.53
CA PRO A 207 1.24 -25.46 20.09
C PRO A 207 1.26 -25.06 18.61
N PHE A 208 2.37 -24.48 18.16
CA PHE A 208 2.52 -24.15 16.74
C PHE A 208 2.43 -25.42 15.88
N LEU A 209 1.51 -25.42 14.90
CA LEU A 209 1.18 -26.59 14.09
C LEU A 209 1.97 -26.65 12.76
N GLY A 210 2.76 -25.62 12.44
CA GLY A 210 3.45 -25.49 11.16
C GLY A 210 4.85 -26.11 11.13
N GLY A 211 5.19 -26.97 12.08
CA GLY A 211 6.48 -27.68 12.13
C GLY A 211 7.62 -26.89 12.80
N ALA A 212 8.86 -27.34 12.58
CA ALA A 212 10.04 -26.76 13.22
C ALA A 212 10.32 -25.34 12.74
N THR A 213 10.75 -24.47 13.65
CA THR A 213 11.10 -23.07 13.37
C THR A 213 12.58 -22.86 13.66
N HIS A 214 13.21 -21.94 12.93
CA HIS A 214 14.64 -21.71 13.01
C HIS A 214 14.94 -20.23 12.82
N ARG A 215 16.12 -19.81 13.26
CA ARG A 215 16.63 -18.49 12.92
C ARG A 215 17.00 -18.43 11.44
N ARG A 216 16.48 -17.44 10.72
CA ARG A 216 16.71 -17.23 9.30
C ARG A 216 17.33 -15.85 9.04
N PRO A 217 18.41 -15.76 8.23
CA PRO A 217 19.02 -14.47 7.92
C PRO A 217 18.14 -13.68 6.94
N LEU A 218 18.56 -12.44 6.67
CA LEU A 218 18.02 -11.65 5.57
C LEU A 218 18.11 -12.45 4.25
N LEU A 219 16.95 -12.74 3.65
CA LEU A 219 16.90 -13.40 2.35
C LEU A 219 17.27 -12.36 1.28
N LYS A 220 18.47 -12.49 0.69
CA LYS A 220 19.02 -11.55 -0.30
C LYS A 220 18.36 -11.73 -1.67
N ALA A 221 18.46 -10.71 -2.53
CA ALA A 221 17.86 -10.74 -3.88
C ALA A 221 18.33 -11.95 -4.70
N ALA A 222 19.63 -12.25 -4.70
CA ALA A 222 20.21 -13.39 -5.43
C ALA A 222 19.66 -14.76 -4.99
N HIS A 223 19.12 -14.86 -3.76
CA HIS A 223 18.52 -16.10 -3.27
C HIS A 223 17.10 -16.35 -3.82
N ARG A 224 16.49 -15.36 -4.48
CA ARG A 224 15.20 -15.48 -5.17
C ARG A 224 15.35 -15.58 -6.69
N ASP A 225 16.58 -15.59 -7.17
CA ASP A 225 16.87 -15.71 -8.60
C ASP A 225 16.32 -17.03 -9.15
N PHE A 226 15.92 -17.06 -10.43
CA PHE A 226 15.34 -18.21 -11.09
C PHE A 226 15.73 -18.30 -12.55
N ASP A 227 15.69 -19.52 -13.06
CA ASP A 227 15.90 -19.81 -14.46
C ASP A 227 14.61 -20.33 -15.08
N VAL A 228 13.99 -19.53 -15.95
CA VAL A 228 12.73 -19.86 -16.62
C VAL A 228 12.79 -21.13 -17.49
N ARG A 229 13.99 -21.58 -17.84
CA ARG A 229 14.23 -22.79 -18.63
C ARG A 229 14.27 -24.07 -17.80
N SER A 230 14.39 -23.97 -16.47
CA SER A 230 14.51 -25.13 -15.58
C SER A 230 13.60 -25.09 -14.34
N ASP A 231 13.22 -23.91 -13.87
CA ASP A 231 12.28 -23.72 -12.77
C ASP A 231 10.82 -23.73 -13.28
N THR A 232 9.94 -24.47 -12.59
CA THR A 232 8.52 -24.58 -12.94
C THR A 232 7.75 -23.29 -12.72
N ALA A 233 6.56 -23.14 -13.32
CA ALA A 233 5.73 -21.97 -13.09
C ALA A 233 5.39 -21.77 -11.61
N ARG A 234 5.19 -22.86 -10.87
CA ARG A 234 4.95 -22.80 -9.43
C ARG A 234 6.16 -22.23 -8.67
N ASP A 235 7.36 -22.69 -8.98
CA ASP A 235 8.56 -22.28 -8.25
C ASP A 235 8.93 -20.82 -8.53
N ILE A 236 8.79 -20.38 -9.79
CA ILE A 236 8.96 -18.98 -10.17
C ILE A 236 7.87 -18.12 -9.51
N SER A 237 6.62 -18.56 -9.53
CA SER A 237 5.51 -17.87 -8.86
C SER A 237 5.80 -17.63 -7.38
N ARG A 238 6.26 -18.65 -6.64
CA ARG A 238 6.67 -18.51 -5.24
C ARG A 238 7.77 -17.46 -5.06
N ARG A 239 8.81 -17.48 -5.90
CA ARG A 239 9.92 -16.50 -5.84
C ARG A 239 9.43 -15.07 -6.04
N VAL A 240 8.60 -14.84 -7.06
CA VAL A 240 8.01 -13.53 -7.34
C VAL A 240 7.10 -13.06 -6.20
N ARG A 241 6.17 -13.91 -5.76
CA ARG A 241 5.19 -13.60 -4.70
C ARG A 241 5.82 -13.42 -3.32
N SER A 242 6.94 -14.09 -3.03
CA SER A 242 7.72 -13.89 -1.79
C SER A 242 8.32 -12.49 -1.67
N ALA A 243 8.55 -11.81 -2.81
CA ALA A 243 9.15 -10.48 -2.87
C ALA A 243 8.13 -9.37 -3.13
N ASP A 244 6.84 -9.69 -3.24
CA ASP A 244 5.77 -8.73 -3.52
C ASP A 244 5.14 -8.22 -2.20
N SER A 245 5.25 -6.94 -1.83
CA SER A 245 5.49 -5.79 -2.71
C SER A 245 6.89 -5.21 -2.64
N GLN A 246 7.70 -5.68 -1.69
CA GLN A 246 9.12 -5.34 -1.55
C GLN A 246 9.91 -6.58 -1.10
N PRO A 247 11.13 -6.78 -1.63
CA PRO A 247 11.89 -5.85 -2.49
C PRO A 247 11.58 -5.91 -4.00
N GLY A 248 10.72 -6.83 -4.42
CA GLY A 248 10.59 -7.27 -5.82
C GLY A 248 11.59 -8.37 -6.16
N CYS A 249 11.20 -9.29 -7.03
CA CYS A 249 12.09 -10.36 -7.46
C CYS A 249 13.05 -9.81 -8.51
N LEU A 250 14.36 -9.82 -8.23
CA LEU A 250 15.36 -9.34 -9.19
C LEU A 250 15.53 -10.40 -10.27
N SER A 251 15.40 -10.03 -11.55
CA SER A 251 15.49 -10.98 -12.66
C SER A 251 16.06 -10.32 -13.93
N GLN A 252 16.67 -11.14 -14.79
CA GLN A 252 17.15 -10.79 -16.13
C GLN A 252 16.25 -11.36 -17.25
N LEU A 253 15.02 -11.75 -16.90
CA LEU A 253 14.07 -12.47 -17.76
C LEU A 253 13.90 -11.90 -19.18
N PHE A 254 13.96 -10.57 -19.32
CA PHE A 254 13.62 -9.87 -20.57
C PHE A 254 14.83 -9.56 -21.47
N GLY A 255 16.01 -10.17 -21.25
CA GLY A 255 17.18 -9.94 -22.10
C GLY A 255 17.63 -8.48 -22.10
N GLY A 256 18.23 -8.02 -20.99
CA GLY A 256 18.60 -6.62 -20.83
C GLY A 256 19.08 -6.32 -19.39
N PRO A 257 18.95 -5.08 -18.89
CA PRO A 257 19.29 -4.78 -17.50
C PRO A 257 18.39 -5.57 -16.56
N SER A 258 18.92 -5.97 -15.40
CA SER A 258 18.12 -6.59 -14.36
C SER A 258 16.99 -5.65 -13.90
N LEU A 259 15.79 -6.21 -13.74
CA LEU A 259 14.61 -5.50 -13.25
C LEU A 259 14.06 -6.20 -12.00
N TYR A 260 13.38 -5.44 -11.15
CA TYR A 260 12.48 -6.03 -10.17
C TYR A 260 11.14 -6.33 -10.83
N ILE A 261 10.68 -7.57 -10.72
CA ILE A 261 9.39 -8.02 -11.24
C ILE A 261 8.41 -8.33 -10.10
N TYR A 262 7.12 -8.18 -10.39
CA TYR A 262 5.99 -8.38 -9.46
C TYR A 262 4.81 -9.07 -10.17
N GLY A 263 3.86 -9.57 -9.39
CA GLY A 263 2.81 -10.47 -9.88
C GLY A 263 3.15 -11.92 -9.57
N GLY A 264 3.26 -12.76 -10.59
CA GLY A 264 3.53 -14.19 -10.43
C GLY A 264 2.27 -15.05 -10.42
N THR A 265 1.17 -14.59 -11.04
CA THR A 265 -0.02 -15.41 -11.26
C THR A 265 0.28 -16.43 -12.37
N ILE A 266 0.00 -17.70 -12.11
CA ILE A 266 0.19 -18.76 -13.10
C ILE A 266 -0.95 -18.70 -14.13
N GLU A 267 -0.60 -18.85 -15.40
CA GLU A 267 -1.52 -19.00 -16.51
C GLU A 267 -1.82 -20.48 -16.75
N GLU A 268 -3.10 -20.84 -16.63
CA GLU A 268 -3.61 -22.19 -16.81
C GLU A 268 -4.54 -22.32 -18.03
N ARG A 269 -4.79 -21.24 -18.78
CA ARG A 269 -5.71 -21.24 -19.93
C ARG A 269 -5.22 -22.19 -21.03
N PRO A 270 -5.93 -23.29 -21.31
CA PRO A 270 -5.45 -24.30 -22.25
C PRO A 270 -5.25 -23.78 -23.68
N ASP A 271 -6.11 -22.89 -24.18
CA ASP A 271 -6.02 -22.37 -25.54
C ASP A 271 -4.76 -21.51 -25.76
N LEU A 272 -4.43 -20.67 -24.77
CA LEU A 272 -3.26 -19.80 -24.84
C LEU A 272 -1.97 -20.64 -24.73
N LEU A 273 -1.98 -21.68 -23.90
CA LEU A 273 -0.83 -22.57 -23.72
C LEU A 273 -0.62 -23.48 -24.94
N LYS A 274 -1.68 -24.11 -25.48
CA LYS A 274 -1.58 -25.03 -26.63
C LYS A 274 -1.26 -24.33 -27.95
N GLY A 275 -1.69 -23.08 -28.11
CA GLY A 275 -1.44 -22.29 -29.32
C GLY A 275 -0.06 -21.64 -29.37
N PHE A 276 0.77 -21.81 -28.33
CA PHE A 276 2.06 -21.16 -28.22
C PHE A 276 3.21 -22.11 -28.62
N GLU A 277 4.00 -21.70 -29.61
CA GLU A 277 5.15 -22.46 -30.11
C GLU A 277 6.50 -21.84 -29.73
N GLY A 278 6.53 -20.92 -28.76
CA GLY A 278 7.75 -20.25 -28.31
C GLY A 278 8.50 -20.97 -27.19
N GLU A 279 9.79 -20.67 -27.07
CA GLU A 279 10.69 -21.22 -26.05
C GLU A 279 10.40 -20.65 -24.64
N PRO A 280 10.72 -21.36 -23.54
CA PRO A 280 10.63 -20.81 -22.19
C PRO A 280 11.38 -19.47 -22.05
N GLY A 281 10.73 -18.50 -21.41
CA GLY A 281 11.20 -17.11 -21.30
C GLY A 281 10.64 -16.15 -22.36
N SER A 282 10.01 -16.67 -23.42
CA SER A 282 9.36 -15.82 -24.42
C SER A 282 8.00 -15.30 -23.96
N ILE A 283 7.60 -14.14 -24.50
CA ILE A 283 6.34 -13.48 -24.17
C ILE A 283 5.21 -14.14 -24.95
N MET A 284 4.28 -14.77 -24.24
CA MET A 284 3.12 -15.46 -24.80
C MET A 284 1.95 -14.50 -25.07
N ALA A 285 1.75 -13.55 -24.16
CA ALA A 285 0.60 -12.66 -24.18
C ALA A 285 0.89 -11.36 -23.44
N CYS A 286 0.16 -10.31 -23.83
CA CYS A 286 0.01 -9.08 -23.08
C CYS A 286 -1.47 -8.86 -22.78
N ARG A 287 -1.81 -8.49 -21.54
CA ARG A 287 -3.19 -8.22 -21.12
C ARG A 287 -3.19 -7.19 -19.99
N ASP A 288 -4.03 -6.17 -20.10
CA ASP A 288 -4.29 -5.18 -19.03
C ASP A 288 -3.02 -4.51 -18.45
N GLY A 289 -1.95 -4.41 -19.24
CA GLY A 289 -0.65 -3.84 -18.83
C GLY A 289 0.34 -4.87 -18.25
N ALA A 290 -0.06 -6.13 -18.11
CA ALA A 290 0.79 -7.26 -17.74
C ALA A 290 1.34 -8.01 -18.96
N VAL A 291 2.42 -8.76 -18.76
CA VAL A 291 3.01 -9.67 -19.75
C VAL A 291 3.04 -11.11 -19.21
N CYS A 292 2.67 -12.09 -20.03
CA CYS A 292 2.70 -13.51 -19.72
C CYS A 292 3.93 -14.15 -20.36
N ILE A 293 4.70 -14.89 -19.57
CA ILE A 293 5.96 -15.51 -20.00
C ILE A 293 5.84 -17.02 -19.94
N ALA A 294 6.27 -17.71 -21.00
CA ALA A 294 6.28 -19.16 -21.07
C ALA A 294 7.30 -19.76 -20.09
N THR A 295 6.94 -20.84 -19.42
CA THR A 295 7.80 -21.57 -18.48
C THR A 295 8.14 -22.96 -19.00
N CYS A 296 9.16 -23.60 -18.44
CA CYS A 296 9.69 -24.89 -18.94
C CYS A 296 8.71 -26.07 -18.84
N ASP A 297 7.70 -25.97 -17.99
CA ASP A 297 6.64 -26.96 -17.75
C ASP A 297 5.40 -26.77 -18.65
N GLY A 298 5.50 -25.92 -19.68
CA GLY A 298 4.41 -25.67 -20.64
C GLY A 298 3.28 -24.80 -20.08
N MET A 299 3.53 -24.10 -18.97
CA MET A 299 2.62 -23.12 -18.36
C MET A 299 3.07 -21.68 -18.71
N GLY A 300 2.38 -20.69 -18.14
CA GLY A 300 2.79 -19.29 -18.22
C GLY A 300 2.79 -18.60 -16.87
N ILE A 301 3.52 -17.48 -16.76
CA ILE A 301 3.51 -16.60 -15.60
C ILE A 301 3.23 -15.17 -16.01
N TRP A 302 2.25 -14.56 -15.37
CA TRP A 302 1.93 -13.16 -15.50
C TRP A 302 2.82 -12.30 -14.61
N ILE A 303 3.61 -11.44 -15.25
CA ILE A 303 4.33 -10.34 -14.63
C ILE A 303 3.49 -9.08 -14.82
N THR A 304 2.93 -8.56 -13.72
CA THR A 304 2.00 -7.42 -13.79
C THR A 304 2.73 -6.09 -13.75
N HIS A 305 3.84 -6.02 -13.01
CA HIS A 305 4.61 -4.78 -12.83
C HIS A 305 6.11 -5.03 -12.88
N VAL A 306 6.84 -3.99 -13.28
CA VAL A 306 8.30 -3.94 -13.24
C VAL A 306 8.79 -2.66 -12.55
N ARG A 307 10.03 -2.70 -12.05
CA ARG A 307 10.75 -1.53 -11.54
C ARG A 307 12.23 -1.64 -11.90
N ARG A 308 12.79 -0.55 -12.44
CA ARG A 308 14.22 -0.44 -12.72
C ARG A 308 15.05 -0.54 -11.44
N VAL A 309 16.22 -1.16 -11.53
CA VAL A 309 17.18 -1.19 -10.42
C VAL A 309 17.78 0.20 -10.24
N LYS A 310 17.77 0.71 -9.00
CA LYS A 310 18.40 1.98 -8.66
C LYS A 310 19.92 1.85 -8.76
N ARG A 311 20.54 2.61 -9.65
CA ARG A 311 22.00 2.70 -9.80
C ARG A 311 22.57 3.65 -8.74
N LYS A 312 23.89 3.60 -8.51
CA LYS A 312 24.57 4.53 -7.59
C LYS A 312 24.40 6.00 -7.98
N VAL A 313 24.29 6.28 -9.28
CA VAL A 313 24.07 7.63 -9.84
C VAL A 313 22.62 8.09 -9.74
N ASP A 314 21.68 7.18 -9.52
CA ASP A 314 20.28 7.54 -9.40
C ASP A 314 20.04 8.09 -7.98
N ALA A 315 19.55 9.33 -7.86
CA ALA A 315 19.25 9.92 -6.55
C ALA A 315 18.12 9.14 -5.83
N MET A 316 17.14 8.66 -6.59
CA MET A 316 15.87 8.14 -6.08
C MET A 316 15.55 6.75 -6.66
N LEU A 317 14.65 6.00 -6.01
CA LEU A 317 14.13 4.75 -6.58
C LEU A 317 13.29 5.05 -7.83
N TRP A 318 13.21 4.12 -8.77
CA TRP A 318 12.30 4.23 -9.91
C TRP A 318 10.87 3.84 -9.51
N PRO A 319 9.83 4.40 -10.17
CA PRO A 319 8.44 4.02 -9.91
C PRO A 319 8.23 2.56 -10.28
N LYS A 320 7.27 1.91 -9.61
CA LYS A 320 6.82 0.57 -10.00
C LYS A 320 5.66 0.72 -10.97
N VAL A 321 5.84 0.31 -12.22
CA VAL A 321 4.91 0.57 -13.33
C VAL A 321 4.39 -0.74 -13.92
N PRO A 322 3.24 -0.74 -14.63
CA PRO A 322 2.77 -1.90 -15.38
C PRO A 322 3.87 -2.47 -16.28
N ALA A 323 3.95 -3.80 -16.36
CA ALA A 323 5.07 -4.47 -17.02
C ALA A 323 5.18 -4.12 -18.51
N ALA A 324 4.08 -4.15 -19.25
CA ALA A 324 4.04 -3.79 -20.67
C ALA A 324 4.62 -2.39 -20.90
N TYR A 325 4.13 -1.39 -20.13
CA TYR A 325 4.60 -0.01 -20.22
C TYR A 325 6.10 0.10 -19.92
N GLY A 326 6.55 -0.45 -18.78
CA GLY A 326 7.95 -0.33 -18.36
C GLY A 326 8.93 -1.05 -19.29
N LEU A 327 8.52 -2.14 -19.92
CA LEU A 327 9.34 -2.88 -20.89
C LEU A 327 9.42 -2.16 -22.25
N CYS A 328 8.31 -1.57 -22.73
CA CYS A 328 8.32 -0.71 -23.91
C CYS A 328 9.18 0.54 -23.70
N GLU A 329 9.04 1.22 -22.55
CA GLU A 329 9.84 2.41 -22.21
C GLU A 329 11.35 2.12 -22.17
N LEU A 330 11.73 0.88 -21.85
CA LEU A 330 13.12 0.42 -21.84
C LEU A 330 13.61 -0.11 -23.20
N GLY A 331 12.74 -0.18 -24.21
CA GLY A 331 13.06 -0.78 -25.51
C GLY A 331 13.30 -2.29 -25.46
N LEU A 332 12.80 -2.98 -24.43
CA LEU A 332 12.90 -4.44 -24.28
C LEU A 332 11.81 -5.18 -25.05
N ILE A 333 10.71 -4.48 -25.36
CA ILE A 333 9.62 -4.94 -26.22
C ILE A 333 9.27 -3.78 -27.15
N ASP A 334 9.04 -4.06 -28.43
CA ASP A 334 8.52 -3.07 -29.38
C ASP A 334 6.99 -3.05 -29.41
N ASP A 335 6.40 -1.91 -29.81
CA ASP A 335 4.94 -1.76 -29.88
C ASP A 335 4.27 -2.78 -30.83
N GLY A 336 4.98 -3.23 -31.85
CA GLY A 336 4.49 -4.27 -32.77
C GLY A 336 4.39 -5.64 -32.09
N ALA A 337 5.37 -6.00 -31.28
CA ALA A 337 5.40 -7.22 -30.48
C ALA A 337 4.31 -7.20 -29.39
N LEU A 338 4.10 -6.04 -28.75
CA LEU A 338 2.99 -5.85 -27.84
C LEU A 338 1.66 -6.10 -28.56
N ARG A 339 1.41 -5.44 -29.70
CA ARG A 339 0.17 -5.59 -30.48
C ARG A 339 -0.07 -7.02 -30.97
N ARG A 340 0.97 -7.73 -31.39
CA ARG A 340 0.88 -9.14 -31.82
C ARG A 340 0.55 -10.08 -30.66
N THR A 341 0.96 -9.75 -29.45
CA THR A 341 0.74 -10.57 -28.24
C THR A 341 -0.46 -10.11 -27.43
N LEU A 342 -1.17 -9.05 -27.84
CA LEU A 342 -2.39 -8.60 -27.17
C LEU A 342 -3.41 -9.74 -27.12
N SER A 343 -3.65 -10.23 -25.91
CA SER A 343 -4.65 -11.25 -25.65
C SER A 343 -5.94 -10.56 -25.23
N PRO A 344 -7.10 -10.95 -25.80
CA PRO A 344 -8.38 -10.44 -25.34
C PRO A 344 -8.59 -10.80 -23.87
N ARG A 345 -9.60 -10.17 -23.27
CA ARG A 345 -10.06 -10.50 -21.91
C ARG A 345 -10.28 -12.01 -21.77
N PRO A 346 -10.08 -12.59 -20.57
CA PRO A 346 -10.26 -14.03 -20.35
C PRO A 346 -11.66 -14.51 -20.73
N THR A 347 -12.67 -13.67 -20.49
CA THR A 347 -14.08 -13.95 -20.67
C THR A 347 -14.75 -12.78 -21.41
N VAL A 348 -15.64 -13.08 -22.35
CA VAL A 348 -16.35 -12.05 -23.15
C VAL A 348 -17.38 -11.30 -22.31
N ASP A 349 -18.00 -11.98 -21.36
CA ASP A 349 -19.12 -11.51 -20.53
C ASP A 349 -18.68 -10.98 -19.15
N TRP A 350 -17.38 -10.69 -18.98
CA TRP A 350 -16.76 -10.29 -17.71
C TRP A 350 -16.88 -11.29 -16.56
N SER A 351 -17.31 -12.53 -16.77
CA SER A 351 -17.33 -13.54 -15.70
C SER A 351 -15.92 -13.84 -15.16
N LYS A 352 -15.81 -14.38 -13.93
CA LYS A 352 -14.50 -14.83 -13.42
C LYS A 352 -14.06 -16.07 -14.21
N ALA A 353 -12.82 -16.08 -14.68
CA ALA A 353 -12.24 -17.25 -15.32
C ALA A 353 -12.25 -18.47 -14.38
N ALA A 354 -12.55 -19.65 -14.92
CA ALA A 354 -12.61 -20.91 -14.18
C ALA A 354 -11.24 -21.53 -13.89
N TYR A 355 -10.16 -20.90 -14.37
CA TYR A 355 -8.77 -21.32 -14.26
C TYR A 355 -7.93 -20.12 -13.79
N SER A 356 -6.73 -20.37 -13.25
CA SER A 356 -5.83 -19.29 -12.86
C SER A 356 -5.33 -18.52 -14.09
N THR A 357 -5.53 -17.21 -14.10
CA THR A 357 -5.04 -16.29 -15.15
C THR A 357 -5.02 -14.86 -14.59
N HIS A 358 -4.34 -13.94 -15.26
CA HIS A 358 -4.45 -12.53 -14.94
C HIS A 358 -5.81 -11.97 -15.39
N GLN A 359 -6.61 -11.58 -14.40
CA GLN A 359 -7.91 -10.94 -14.55
C GLN A 359 -8.11 -9.92 -13.43
N GLU A 360 -8.01 -8.64 -13.74
CA GLU A 360 -8.20 -7.59 -12.74
C GLU A 360 -9.68 -7.33 -12.43
N ILE A 361 -10.57 -7.47 -13.43
CA ILE A 361 -11.99 -7.12 -13.32
C ILE A 361 -12.86 -8.32 -13.66
N TRP A 362 -13.87 -8.57 -12.84
CA TRP A 362 -14.92 -9.55 -13.15
C TRP A 362 -16.27 -9.16 -12.54
N VAL A 363 -17.34 -9.68 -13.13
CA VAL A 363 -18.73 -9.46 -12.70
C VAL A 363 -19.34 -10.82 -12.38
N ASP A 364 -19.91 -10.95 -11.19
CA ASP A 364 -20.73 -12.08 -10.79
C ASP A 364 -22.20 -11.65 -10.70
N PHE A 365 -23.03 -12.22 -11.55
CA PHE A 365 -24.47 -12.00 -11.52
C PHE A 365 -25.17 -13.04 -10.66
N THR A 366 -25.78 -12.60 -9.57
CA THR A 366 -26.61 -13.47 -8.72
C THR A 366 -28.08 -13.16 -8.93
N SER A 367 -28.89 -14.21 -9.15
CA SER A 367 -30.35 -14.11 -9.19
C SER A 367 -30.93 -14.62 -7.87
N TYR A 368 -31.88 -13.86 -7.31
CA TYR A 368 -32.63 -14.19 -6.10
C TYR A 368 -34.11 -14.43 -6.43
N PRO A 369 -34.86 -15.10 -5.54
CA PRO A 369 -36.29 -15.30 -5.71
C PRO A 369 -37.04 -13.98 -5.98
N ASN A 370 -38.07 -14.06 -6.81
CA ASN A 370 -38.85 -12.92 -7.35
C ASN A 370 -38.05 -12.04 -8.32
N ALA A 371 -37.33 -12.64 -9.26
CA ALA A 371 -36.65 -11.96 -10.38
C ALA A 371 -35.68 -10.82 -9.99
N ARG A 372 -35.11 -10.86 -8.78
CA ARG A 372 -34.12 -9.88 -8.32
C ARG A 372 -32.74 -10.29 -8.81
N ARG A 373 -32.12 -9.50 -9.68
CA ARG A 373 -30.76 -9.75 -10.18
C ARG A 373 -29.81 -8.70 -9.65
N VAL A 374 -28.64 -9.13 -9.19
CA VAL A 374 -27.59 -8.27 -8.64
C VAL A 374 -26.30 -8.52 -9.38
N ALA A 375 -25.61 -7.45 -9.75
CA ALA A 375 -24.28 -7.49 -10.32
C ALA A 375 -23.24 -7.18 -9.23
N TYR A 376 -22.41 -8.16 -8.88
CA TYR A 376 -21.25 -7.96 -8.00
C TYR A 376 -20.02 -7.72 -8.87
N VAL A 377 -19.52 -6.48 -8.89
CA VAL A 377 -18.41 -6.03 -9.73
C VAL A 377 -17.14 -5.97 -8.90
N TYR A 378 -16.16 -6.79 -9.26
CA TYR A 378 -14.87 -6.89 -8.60
C TYR A 378 -13.80 -6.24 -9.46
N PHE A 379 -12.87 -5.53 -8.82
CA PHE A 379 -11.74 -4.87 -9.47
C PHE A 379 -10.52 -4.95 -8.54
N ASP A 380 -9.67 -5.94 -8.77
CA ASP A 380 -8.49 -6.24 -7.95
C ASP A 380 -7.24 -5.55 -8.50
N PHE A 381 -7.28 -4.22 -8.53
CA PHE A 381 -6.16 -3.41 -9.01
C PHE A 381 -4.98 -3.48 -8.04
N TYR A 382 -3.77 -3.59 -8.60
CA TYR A 382 -2.56 -3.78 -7.81
C TYR A 382 -2.32 -2.63 -6.80
N ASN A 383 -2.21 -2.97 -5.51
CA ASN A 383 -2.20 -2.03 -4.37
C ASN A 383 -3.44 -1.09 -4.29
N GLY A 384 -4.57 -1.44 -4.91
CA GLY A 384 -5.78 -0.63 -4.95
C GLY A 384 -5.63 0.69 -5.70
N ALA A 385 -4.52 0.91 -6.41
CA ALA A 385 -4.28 2.13 -7.16
C ALA A 385 -4.93 2.00 -8.55
N MET A 386 -5.72 3.00 -8.95
CA MET A 386 -6.55 2.96 -10.15
C MET A 386 -5.92 3.85 -11.23
N SER A 387 -5.28 3.27 -12.25
CA SER A 387 -4.76 4.04 -13.39
C SER A 387 -5.88 4.55 -14.30
N THR A 388 -5.58 5.49 -15.18
CA THR A 388 -6.51 5.97 -16.21
C THR A 388 -7.08 4.81 -17.04
N GLU A 389 -6.25 3.86 -17.44
CA GLU A 389 -6.64 2.68 -18.22
C GLU A 389 -7.46 1.69 -17.40
N GLN A 390 -7.10 1.45 -16.14
CA GLN A 390 -7.87 0.60 -15.23
C GLN A 390 -9.27 1.18 -14.97
N CYS A 391 -9.37 2.49 -14.75
CA CYS A 391 -10.66 3.18 -14.62
C CYS A 391 -11.47 3.07 -15.91
N SER A 392 -10.84 3.22 -17.08
CA SER A 392 -11.51 3.05 -18.38
C SER A 392 -12.08 1.63 -18.54
N ARG A 393 -11.32 0.59 -18.19
CA ARG A 393 -11.82 -0.80 -18.20
C ARG A 393 -12.94 -1.03 -17.18
N LEU A 394 -12.87 -0.38 -16.01
CA LEU A 394 -13.96 -0.45 -15.03
C LEU A 394 -15.24 0.19 -15.55
N ILE A 395 -15.14 1.33 -16.25
CA ILE A 395 -16.27 1.97 -16.94
C ILE A 395 -16.85 0.99 -17.97
N GLU A 396 -16.04 0.38 -18.83
CA GLU A 396 -16.52 -0.62 -19.81
C GLU A 396 -17.25 -1.80 -19.14
N ALA A 397 -16.80 -2.23 -17.96
CA ALA A 397 -17.46 -3.29 -17.19
C ALA A 397 -18.82 -2.84 -16.62
N LEU A 398 -18.89 -1.60 -16.13
CA LEU A 398 -20.12 -1.00 -15.61
C LEU A 398 -21.13 -0.70 -16.73
N GLU A 399 -20.66 -0.26 -17.90
CA GLU A 399 -21.47 -0.10 -19.11
C GLU A 399 -22.03 -1.44 -19.57
N PHE A 400 -21.20 -2.49 -19.56
CA PHE A 400 -21.68 -3.85 -19.80
C PHE A 400 -22.76 -4.25 -18.79
N VAL A 401 -22.54 -4.05 -17.49
CA VAL A 401 -23.56 -4.31 -16.46
C VAL A 401 -24.86 -3.57 -16.78
N ALA A 402 -24.78 -2.26 -17.05
CA ALA A 402 -25.93 -1.43 -17.38
C ALA A 402 -26.66 -1.92 -18.65
N SER A 403 -25.94 -2.35 -19.68
CA SER A 403 -26.51 -2.89 -20.92
C SER A 403 -27.27 -4.22 -20.72
N THR A 404 -26.96 -4.96 -19.65
CA THR A 404 -27.69 -6.21 -19.32
C THR A 404 -29.01 -5.96 -18.59
N HIS A 405 -29.31 -4.70 -18.21
CA HIS A 405 -30.57 -4.33 -17.59
C HIS A 405 -31.67 -4.25 -18.66
N VAL A 406 -32.57 -5.23 -18.67
CA VAL A 406 -33.75 -5.28 -19.54
C VAL A 406 -35.00 -5.59 -18.72
N VAL A 407 -36.19 -5.32 -19.26
CA VAL A 407 -37.48 -5.48 -18.56
C VAL A 407 -37.67 -6.90 -18.00
N GLU A 408 -37.26 -7.91 -18.76
CA GLU A 408 -37.38 -9.33 -18.41
C GLU A 408 -36.32 -9.80 -17.40
N ARG A 409 -35.22 -9.04 -17.23
CA ARG A 409 -34.08 -9.38 -16.38
C ARG A 409 -33.54 -8.14 -15.67
N ARG A 410 -34.42 -7.43 -14.95
CA ARG A 410 -34.07 -6.18 -14.28
C ARG A 410 -32.97 -6.38 -13.25
N LEU A 411 -31.95 -5.52 -13.33
CA LEU A 411 -30.98 -5.36 -12.25
C LEU A 411 -31.63 -4.56 -11.13
N SER A 412 -31.56 -5.07 -9.91
CA SER A 412 -32.02 -4.39 -8.72
C SER A 412 -30.90 -3.61 -8.04
N ALA A 413 -29.67 -4.09 -8.14
CA ALA A 413 -28.49 -3.41 -7.62
C ALA A 413 -27.21 -3.75 -8.38
N VAL A 414 -26.26 -2.83 -8.31
CA VAL A 414 -24.84 -3.05 -8.61
C VAL A 414 -24.04 -2.88 -7.32
N VAL A 415 -23.16 -3.84 -7.05
CA VAL A 415 -22.32 -3.87 -5.85
C VAL A 415 -20.86 -3.82 -6.27
N LEU A 416 -20.18 -2.72 -5.96
CA LEU A 416 -18.74 -2.58 -6.11
C LEU A 416 -18.04 -3.33 -4.97
N MET A 417 -17.28 -4.37 -5.31
CA MET A 417 -16.64 -5.28 -4.36
C MET A 417 -15.15 -5.01 -4.16
N GLY A 418 -14.53 -4.22 -5.05
CA GLY A 418 -13.09 -3.96 -5.08
C GLY A 418 -12.23 -5.24 -5.07
N GLY A 419 -10.96 -5.08 -4.71
CA GLY A 419 -10.03 -6.17 -4.45
C GLY A 419 -10.18 -6.76 -3.04
N GLU A 420 -9.50 -7.87 -2.78
CA GLU A 420 -9.53 -8.51 -1.44
C GLU A 420 -8.69 -7.72 -0.43
N SER A 421 -7.51 -7.25 -0.84
CA SER A 421 -6.62 -6.48 0.05
C SER A 421 -6.97 -4.99 0.13
N TYR A 422 -7.55 -4.45 -0.94
CA TYR A 422 -7.95 -3.05 -1.03
C TYR A 422 -9.27 -2.94 -1.78
N PHE A 423 -10.17 -2.09 -1.30
CA PHE A 423 -11.26 -1.63 -2.14
C PHE A 423 -10.72 -0.70 -3.23
N SER A 424 -10.12 0.42 -2.82
CA SER A 424 -9.42 1.38 -3.68
C SER A 424 -8.61 2.36 -2.83
N ASN A 425 -7.49 2.83 -3.36
CA ASN A 425 -6.66 3.90 -2.82
C ASN A 425 -6.68 5.17 -3.71
N GLY A 426 -7.57 5.23 -4.71
CA GLY A 426 -7.68 6.34 -5.67
C GLY A 426 -6.64 6.27 -6.79
N ILE A 427 -6.19 7.43 -7.27
CA ILE A 427 -5.32 7.59 -8.44
C ILE A 427 -4.01 6.78 -8.37
N ALA A 428 -3.51 6.34 -9.54
CA ALA A 428 -2.28 5.55 -9.65
C ALA A 428 -1.01 6.40 -9.65
N LEU A 429 -0.58 6.85 -8.46
CA LEU A 429 0.59 7.73 -8.29
C LEU A 429 1.88 7.20 -8.94
N ASN A 430 2.11 5.88 -9.00
CA ASN A 430 3.29 5.35 -9.70
C ASN A 430 3.24 5.59 -11.22
N VAL A 431 2.06 5.41 -11.84
CA VAL A 431 1.84 5.65 -13.27
C VAL A 431 1.96 7.13 -13.57
N ILE A 432 1.35 7.96 -12.73
CA ILE A 432 1.45 9.42 -12.79
C ILE A 432 2.91 9.89 -12.71
N GLU A 433 3.67 9.42 -11.72
CA GLU A 433 5.06 9.83 -11.50
C GLU A 433 6.02 9.27 -12.56
N SER A 434 5.66 8.21 -13.28
CA SER A 434 6.41 7.74 -14.45
C SER A 434 6.04 8.46 -15.75
N SER A 435 4.91 9.16 -15.79
CA SER A 435 4.48 9.90 -16.97
C SER A 435 5.48 11.03 -17.30
N PRO A 436 5.75 11.30 -18.59
CA PRO A 436 6.47 12.51 -19.01
C PRO A 436 5.80 13.81 -18.55
N ASP A 437 4.47 13.78 -18.40
CA ASP A 437 3.69 14.87 -17.81
C ASP A 437 2.82 14.32 -16.67
N PRO A 438 3.32 14.35 -15.43
CA PRO A 438 2.57 13.89 -14.26
C PRO A 438 1.33 14.73 -13.96
N ALA A 439 1.29 16.01 -14.33
CA ALA A 439 0.13 16.86 -14.08
C ALA A 439 -1.02 16.47 -15.00
N ALA A 440 -0.74 16.34 -16.30
CA ALA A 440 -1.73 15.87 -17.28
C ALA A 440 -2.19 14.43 -16.98
N GLU A 441 -1.30 13.54 -16.55
CA GLU A 441 -1.70 12.18 -16.17
C GLU A 441 -2.55 12.18 -14.89
N SER A 442 -2.23 13.01 -13.89
CA SER A 442 -3.09 13.17 -12.71
C SER A 442 -4.50 13.64 -13.10
N TRP A 443 -4.59 14.59 -14.03
CA TRP A 443 -5.86 15.11 -14.54
C TRP A 443 -6.69 14.08 -15.30
N ARG A 444 -6.06 13.32 -16.19
CA ARG A 444 -6.74 12.21 -16.90
C ARG A 444 -7.23 11.16 -15.91
N ASN A 445 -6.38 10.79 -14.95
CA ASN A 445 -6.71 9.75 -13.99
C ASN A 445 -7.87 10.15 -13.09
N ILE A 446 -7.86 11.37 -12.54
CA ILE A 446 -8.94 11.83 -11.65
C ILE A 446 -10.27 11.95 -12.39
N ASN A 447 -10.27 12.47 -13.62
CA ASN A 447 -11.48 12.54 -14.43
C ASN A 447 -12.09 11.16 -14.70
N ARG A 448 -11.26 10.12 -14.93
CA ARG A 448 -11.76 8.76 -15.12
C ARG A 448 -12.33 8.15 -13.85
N ILE A 449 -11.86 8.53 -12.67
CA ILE A 449 -12.50 8.12 -11.41
C ILE A 449 -13.83 8.86 -11.26
N ASP A 450 -13.88 10.17 -11.56
CA ASP A 450 -15.13 10.95 -11.53
C ASP A 450 -16.18 10.40 -12.50
N ASP A 451 -15.76 9.88 -13.64
CA ASP A 451 -16.66 9.21 -14.60
C ASP A 451 -17.26 7.92 -14.01
N VAL A 452 -16.47 7.12 -13.28
CA VAL A 452 -17.00 5.96 -12.53
C VAL A 452 -18.01 6.43 -11.48
N VAL A 453 -17.68 7.48 -10.72
CA VAL A 453 -18.55 8.03 -9.67
C VAL A 453 -19.85 8.58 -10.26
N HIS A 454 -19.79 9.24 -11.42
CA HIS A 454 -20.95 9.75 -12.13
C HIS A 454 -21.93 8.61 -12.48
N MET A 455 -21.43 7.47 -12.97
CA MET A 455 -22.29 6.31 -13.22
C MET A 455 -23.03 5.84 -11.96
N LEU A 456 -22.38 5.93 -10.78
CA LEU A 456 -22.97 5.53 -9.50
C LEU A 456 -24.01 6.52 -8.96
N LEU A 457 -23.82 7.81 -9.23
CA LEU A 457 -24.69 8.88 -8.77
C LEU A 457 -25.87 9.14 -9.70
N GLU A 458 -25.70 8.91 -11.00
CA GLU A 458 -26.68 9.28 -12.02
C GLU A 458 -27.13 8.09 -12.88
N ASP A 459 -26.23 7.44 -13.63
CA ASP A 459 -26.60 6.45 -14.65
C ASP A 459 -27.36 5.24 -14.10
N PHE A 460 -26.88 4.65 -13.00
CA PHE A 460 -27.54 3.52 -12.34
C PHE A 460 -28.86 3.94 -11.66
N PRO A 461 -28.89 5.02 -10.84
CA PRO A 461 -30.14 5.55 -10.28
C PRO A 461 -31.22 5.88 -11.30
N GLN A 462 -30.88 6.49 -12.45
CA GLN A 462 -31.85 6.78 -13.52
C GLN A 462 -32.50 5.52 -14.10
N ARG A 463 -31.83 4.36 -13.98
CA ARG A 463 -32.34 3.04 -14.40
C ARG A 463 -33.04 2.30 -13.25
N ASN A 464 -33.27 2.96 -12.12
CA ASN A 464 -33.78 2.38 -10.87
C ASN A 464 -32.87 1.26 -10.30
N ILE A 465 -31.55 1.36 -10.49
CA ILE A 465 -30.58 0.39 -9.98
C ILE A 465 -29.92 0.98 -8.73
N THR A 466 -30.03 0.28 -7.61
CA THR A 466 -29.38 0.70 -6.35
C THR A 466 -27.87 0.49 -6.42
N THR A 467 -27.08 1.47 -5.96
CA THR A 467 -25.61 1.35 -5.93
C THR A 467 -25.11 1.02 -4.53
N VAL A 468 -24.22 0.03 -4.43
CA VAL A 468 -23.68 -0.43 -3.16
C VAL A 468 -22.15 -0.51 -3.26
N ALA A 469 -21.44 0.05 -2.29
CA ALA A 469 -20.01 -0.22 -2.10
C ALA A 469 -19.82 -1.24 -0.98
N ALA A 470 -19.03 -2.29 -1.24
CA ALA A 470 -18.77 -3.40 -0.34
C ALA A 470 -17.26 -3.52 -0.10
N LEU A 471 -16.77 -2.84 0.93
CA LEU A 471 -15.34 -2.66 1.23
C LEU A 471 -14.81 -3.85 2.01
N ARG A 472 -14.16 -4.78 1.30
CA ARG A 472 -13.56 -6.00 1.87
C ARG A 472 -12.12 -5.82 2.34
N GLY A 473 -11.42 -4.86 1.75
CA GLY A 473 -10.06 -4.48 2.09
C GLY A 473 -9.94 -2.99 2.41
N ASN A 474 -8.73 -2.55 2.69
CA ASN A 474 -8.42 -1.15 3.05
C ASN A 474 -8.86 -0.18 1.94
N CYS A 475 -9.20 1.04 2.35
CA CYS A 475 -9.68 2.06 1.43
C CYS A 475 -9.12 3.43 1.82
N ALA A 476 -8.62 4.19 0.85
CA ALA A 476 -7.94 5.46 1.11
C ALA A 476 -8.22 6.51 0.04
N ALA A 477 -8.12 7.78 0.44
CA ALA A 477 -8.24 8.96 -0.42
C ALA A 477 -9.47 8.84 -1.35
N GLY A 478 -9.24 8.95 -2.66
CA GLY A 478 -10.25 8.84 -3.71
C GLY A 478 -11.07 7.56 -3.67
N GLY A 479 -10.49 6.46 -3.16
CA GLY A 479 -11.22 5.22 -2.98
C GLY A 479 -12.34 5.32 -1.96
N VAL A 480 -12.16 6.10 -0.87
CA VAL A 480 -13.22 6.28 0.14
C VAL A 480 -14.33 7.14 -0.43
N ALA A 481 -13.99 8.22 -1.13
CA ALA A 481 -14.98 9.07 -1.78
C ALA A 481 -15.76 8.33 -2.88
N LEU A 482 -15.09 7.52 -3.71
CA LEU A 482 -15.71 6.60 -4.65
C LEU A 482 -16.72 5.69 -3.96
N ALA A 483 -16.36 5.11 -2.82
CA ALA A 483 -17.27 4.25 -2.06
C ALA A 483 -18.48 5.02 -1.51
N THR A 484 -18.27 6.19 -0.92
CA THR A 484 -19.31 6.98 -0.26
C THR A 484 -20.30 7.61 -1.24
N ALA A 485 -19.97 7.69 -2.52
CA ALA A 485 -20.91 8.08 -3.57
C ALA A 485 -22.03 7.05 -3.82
N CYS A 486 -21.87 5.78 -3.42
CA CYS A 486 -22.94 4.80 -3.52
C CYS A 486 -24.14 5.13 -2.62
N ASP A 487 -25.31 4.56 -2.90
CA ASP A 487 -26.49 4.68 -2.02
C ASP A 487 -26.25 4.04 -0.65
N THR A 488 -25.51 2.92 -0.61
CA THR A 488 -25.17 2.20 0.62
C THR A 488 -23.71 1.76 0.63
N VAL A 489 -23.04 1.92 1.77
CA VAL A 489 -21.67 1.49 2.02
C VAL A 489 -21.63 0.44 3.12
N ILE A 490 -21.17 -0.76 2.76
CA ILE A 490 -20.95 -1.90 3.65
C ILE A 490 -19.44 -2.09 3.80
N VAL A 491 -18.95 -2.17 5.03
CA VAL A 491 -17.52 -2.26 5.32
C VAL A 491 -17.23 -3.48 6.19
N GLY A 492 -16.17 -4.24 5.86
CA GLY A 492 -15.64 -5.27 6.74
C GLY A 492 -15.11 -4.67 8.04
N SER A 493 -15.35 -5.31 9.19
CA SER A 493 -14.93 -4.81 10.51
C SER A 493 -13.42 -4.66 10.67
N GLU A 494 -12.66 -5.35 9.82
CA GLU A 494 -11.20 -5.36 9.80
C GLU A 494 -10.62 -4.39 8.77
N THR A 495 -11.41 -3.53 8.12
CA THR A 495 -10.91 -2.57 7.12
C THR A 495 -10.35 -1.31 7.79
N VAL A 496 -9.29 -0.71 7.23
CA VAL A 496 -8.86 0.66 7.56
C VAL A 496 -9.32 1.65 6.50
N LEU A 497 -9.92 2.76 6.93
CA LEU A 497 -10.32 3.87 6.08
C LEU A 497 -9.36 5.06 6.28
N ASN A 498 -8.86 5.64 5.20
CA ASN A 498 -8.09 6.90 5.22
C ASN A 498 -8.81 7.94 4.33
N PRO A 499 -9.87 8.60 4.82
CA PRO A 499 -10.76 9.45 4.02
C PRO A 499 -10.21 10.86 3.74
N ALA A 500 -8.91 10.98 3.44
CA ALA A 500 -8.25 12.27 3.26
C ALA A 500 -7.22 12.27 2.12
N TYR A 501 -7.06 13.43 1.51
CA TYR A 501 -6.14 13.71 0.39
C TYR A 501 -5.03 14.68 0.77
N ARG A 502 -5.34 15.53 1.77
CA ARG A 502 -4.58 16.72 2.14
C ARG A 502 -3.12 16.42 2.51
N ALA A 503 -2.87 15.28 3.16
CA ALA A 503 -1.51 14.84 3.51
C ALA A 503 -0.64 14.50 2.27
N LEU A 504 -1.24 14.25 1.11
CA LEU A 504 -0.56 14.09 -0.18
C LEU A 504 -0.50 15.41 -0.98
N GLY A 505 -1.06 16.49 -0.44
CA GLY A 505 -1.11 17.79 -1.09
C GLY A 505 -2.21 17.93 -2.14
N LEU A 506 -3.26 17.11 -2.04
CA LEU A 506 -4.40 17.16 -2.96
C LEU A 506 -5.66 17.61 -2.22
N HIS A 507 -6.53 18.31 -2.94
CA HIS A 507 -7.90 18.60 -2.53
C HIS A 507 -8.78 17.34 -2.58
N GLY A 508 -8.63 16.52 -3.63
CA GLY A 508 -9.53 15.39 -3.93
C GLY A 508 -10.69 15.79 -4.85
N SER A 509 -11.29 14.81 -5.54
CA SER A 509 -12.26 15.08 -6.62
C SER A 509 -13.45 14.13 -6.77
N GLU A 510 -13.71 13.15 -5.94
CA GLU A 510 -14.66 12.10 -6.32
C GLU A 510 -16.09 12.41 -5.83
N TYR A 511 -16.57 13.64 -6.06
CA TYR A 511 -17.82 14.19 -5.49
C TYR A 511 -17.85 14.07 -3.96
N HIS A 512 -16.68 14.17 -3.33
CA HIS A 512 -16.54 14.01 -1.88
C HIS A 512 -17.17 15.18 -1.13
N SER A 513 -17.19 16.38 -1.71
CA SER A 513 -17.85 17.56 -1.13
C SER A 513 -19.36 17.39 -1.00
N LEU A 514 -19.99 16.59 -1.88
CA LEU A 514 -21.39 16.17 -1.72
C LEU A 514 -21.51 14.98 -0.75
N SER A 515 -20.80 13.90 -1.04
CA SER A 515 -21.04 12.63 -0.36
C SER A 515 -20.62 12.65 1.11
N TYR A 516 -19.52 13.32 1.48
CA TYR A 516 -19.11 13.42 2.88
C TYR A 516 -20.05 14.34 3.66
N GLY A 517 -20.40 15.51 3.10
CA GLY A 517 -21.33 16.46 3.74
C GLY A 517 -22.71 15.84 3.97
N GLY A 518 -23.29 15.19 2.95
CA GLY A 518 -24.58 14.53 3.08
C GLY A 518 -24.59 13.34 4.05
N ARG A 519 -23.43 12.70 4.30
CA ARG A 519 -23.30 11.52 5.16
C ARG A 519 -23.02 11.85 6.61
N CYS A 520 -21.99 12.64 6.87
CA CYS A 520 -21.48 12.93 8.22
C CYS A 520 -21.60 14.41 8.63
N GLY A 521 -22.30 15.22 7.82
CA GLY A 521 -22.42 16.66 8.01
C GLY A 521 -21.14 17.40 7.63
N ASP A 522 -21.26 18.71 7.40
CA ASP A 522 -20.13 19.56 6.97
C ASP A 522 -18.95 19.53 7.97
N GLU A 523 -19.26 19.56 9.26
CA GLU A 523 -18.24 19.51 10.31
C GLU A 523 -17.54 18.14 10.36
N GLY A 524 -18.28 17.05 10.18
CA GLY A 524 -17.71 15.70 10.07
C GLY A 524 -16.82 15.57 8.84
N ALA A 525 -17.28 16.05 7.69
CA ALA A 525 -16.55 16.05 6.43
C ALA A 525 -15.24 16.85 6.54
N ARG A 526 -15.34 18.09 7.06
CA ARG A 526 -14.18 18.97 7.32
C ARG A 526 -13.18 18.30 8.25
N ARG A 527 -13.65 17.68 9.33
CA ARG A 527 -12.80 16.96 10.27
C ARG A 527 -12.08 15.78 9.61
N LEU A 528 -12.76 14.97 8.80
CA LEU A 528 -12.14 13.83 8.11
C LEU A 528 -11.02 14.28 7.17
N LEU A 529 -11.28 15.34 6.40
CA LEU A 529 -10.32 15.88 5.43
C LEU A 529 -9.11 16.57 6.11
N ARG A 530 -9.26 17.06 7.34
CA ARG A 530 -8.21 17.80 8.07
C ARG A 530 -7.46 16.98 9.12
N ASP A 531 -8.11 16.06 9.83
CA ASP A 531 -7.44 15.25 10.85
C ASP A 531 -6.39 14.33 10.20
N MET A 532 -6.65 13.82 8.98
CA MET A 532 -5.72 12.99 8.19
C MET A 532 -5.16 11.77 8.96
N VAL A 533 -5.98 11.22 9.86
CA VAL A 533 -5.70 10.01 10.64
C VAL A 533 -6.57 8.85 10.14
N PRO A 534 -6.12 7.59 10.30
CA PRO A 534 -6.94 6.44 9.95
C PRO A 534 -8.23 6.40 10.78
N VAL A 535 -9.30 5.89 10.17
CA VAL A 535 -10.63 5.74 10.76
C VAL A 535 -11.05 4.27 10.72
N SER A 536 -11.56 3.77 11.85
CA SER A 536 -12.10 2.42 11.93
C SER A 536 -13.51 2.34 11.32
N PRO A 537 -13.95 1.16 10.83
CA PRO A 537 -15.27 0.99 10.25
C PRO A 537 -16.39 1.37 11.22
N PHE A 538 -16.20 1.05 12.52
CA PHE A 538 -17.16 1.40 13.58
C PHE A 538 -17.28 2.91 13.76
N ARG A 539 -16.15 3.62 13.85
CA ARG A 539 -16.15 5.08 13.98
C ARG A 539 -16.73 5.76 12.73
N ALA A 540 -16.43 5.23 11.54
CA ALA A 540 -16.99 5.72 10.28
C ALA A 540 -18.51 5.54 10.23
N ARG A 541 -19.04 4.42 10.75
CA ARG A 541 -20.48 4.19 10.86
C ARG A 541 -21.12 5.13 11.87
N ASP A 542 -20.52 5.28 13.04
CA ASP A 542 -21.08 6.08 14.12
C ASP A 542 -21.18 7.58 13.74
N MET A 543 -20.31 8.07 12.86
CA MET A 543 -20.40 9.42 12.29
C MET A 543 -21.25 9.53 11.01
N GLY A 544 -21.77 8.42 10.48
CA GLY A 544 -22.60 8.41 9.27
C GLY A 544 -21.85 8.31 7.94
N LEU A 545 -20.51 8.26 7.93
CA LEU A 545 -19.70 8.11 6.71
C LEU A 545 -19.98 6.78 5.98
N VAL A 546 -20.30 5.71 6.71
CA VAL A 546 -20.67 4.41 6.14
C VAL A 546 -21.92 3.86 6.81
N ASP A 547 -22.64 2.97 6.13
CA ASP A 547 -23.97 2.53 6.58
C ASP A 547 -23.93 1.25 7.43
N HIS A 548 -23.07 0.31 7.06
CA HIS A 548 -23.02 -1.01 7.70
C HIS A 548 -21.59 -1.49 7.94
N VAL A 549 -21.37 -2.14 9.09
CA VAL A 549 -20.12 -2.81 9.42
C VAL A 549 -20.41 -4.29 9.65
N LEU A 550 -19.77 -5.16 8.87
CA LEU A 550 -19.96 -6.60 8.93
C LEU A 550 -18.70 -7.30 9.46
N PRO A 551 -18.83 -8.24 10.40
CA PRO A 551 -17.68 -8.97 10.90
C PRO A 551 -17.14 -9.99 9.88
N GLY A 552 -15.88 -10.38 10.04
CA GLY A 552 -15.22 -11.44 9.29
C GLY A 552 -14.35 -10.95 8.14
N SER A 553 -13.72 -11.90 7.45
CA SER A 553 -12.78 -11.67 6.34
C SER A 553 -12.93 -12.76 5.27
N GLY A 554 -12.42 -12.51 4.06
CA GLY A 554 -12.43 -13.48 2.95
C GLY A 554 -13.83 -14.00 2.65
N GLN A 555 -13.97 -15.29 2.40
CA GLN A 555 -15.23 -15.92 1.99
C GLN A 555 -16.39 -15.72 3.00
N LEU A 556 -16.10 -15.67 4.30
CA LEU A 556 -17.12 -15.42 5.33
C LEU A 556 -17.71 -14.02 5.19
N LEU A 557 -16.85 -13.02 4.94
CA LEU A 557 -17.29 -11.65 4.71
C LEU A 557 -18.09 -11.54 3.41
N ASP A 558 -17.61 -12.15 2.31
CA ASP A 558 -18.34 -12.19 1.03
C ASP A 558 -19.75 -12.75 1.20
N THR A 559 -19.89 -13.86 1.94
CA THR A 559 -21.18 -14.48 2.23
C THR A 559 -22.09 -13.54 3.03
N ARG A 560 -21.55 -12.86 4.04
CA ARG A 560 -22.30 -11.89 4.85
C ARG A 560 -22.74 -10.68 4.04
N ILE A 561 -21.88 -10.14 3.17
CA ILE A 561 -22.21 -9.05 2.26
C ILE A 561 -23.35 -9.46 1.33
N ARG A 562 -23.25 -10.62 0.67
CA ARG A 562 -24.30 -11.11 -0.23
C ARG A 562 -25.63 -11.34 0.48
N ASN A 563 -25.61 -11.86 1.70
CA ASN A 563 -26.81 -12.02 2.52
C ASN A 563 -27.42 -10.68 2.92
N HIS A 564 -26.59 -9.69 3.28
CA HIS A 564 -27.03 -8.33 3.62
C HIS A 564 -27.65 -7.63 2.40
N VAL A 565 -26.97 -7.68 1.26
CA VAL A 565 -27.46 -7.13 -0.02
C VAL A 565 -28.79 -7.81 -0.42
N ARG A 566 -28.89 -9.13 -0.32
CA ARG A 566 -30.13 -9.87 -0.57
C ARG A 566 -31.29 -9.39 0.32
N ALA A 567 -31.02 -9.08 1.58
CA ALA A 567 -32.02 -8.62 2.53
C ALA A 567 -32.45 -7.17 2.30
N MET A 568 -31.52 -6.32 1.85
CA MET A 568 -31.75 -4.90 1.58
C MET A 568 -32.51 -4.64 0.29
N ILE A 569 -32.26 -5.45 -0.75
CA ILE A 569 -32.80 -5.17 -2.08
C ILE A 569 -34.33 -5.35 -2.10
N PRO A 570 -35.07 -4.31 -2.53
CA PRO A 570 -36.53 -4.35 -2.58
C PRO A 570 -37.06 -5.49 -3.47
N ARG A 571 -38.31 -5.90 -3.25
CA ARG A 571 -39.01 -6.85 -4.14
C ARG A 571 -39.15 -6.24 -5.55
N ALA A 572 -39.39 -7.08 -6.56
CA ALA A 572 -39.41 -6.70 -7.99
C ALA A 572 -40.31 -5.49 -8.35
N ASP A 573 -41.27 -5.17 -7.48
CA ASP A 573 -42.28 -4.13 -7.70
C ASP A 573 -41.95 -2.80 -7.02
N PHE A 574 -40.81 -2.70 -6.32
CA PHE A 574 -40.43 -1.50 -5.58
C PHE A 574 -39.58 -0.54 -6.42
N GLN A 575 -39.90 0.75 -6.31
CA GLN A 575 -39.15 1.85 -6.89
C GLN A 575 -37.78 2.00 -6.22
N TYR A 576 -36.79 2.47 -6.97
CA TYR A 576 -35.50 2.89 -6.44
C TYR A 576 -35.66 3.84 -5.25
N VAL A 577 -34.91 3.59 -4.18
CA VAL A 577 -34.87 4.44 -2.99
C VAL A 577 -33.45 5.02 -2.90
N PRO A 578 -33.27 6.34 -3.08
CA PRO A 578 -31.98 6.97 -2.91
C PRO A 578 -31.39 6.74 -1.51
N GLY A 579 -30.06 6.64 -1.43
CA GLY A 579 -29.37 6.62 -0.14
C GLY A 579 -29.74 7.84 0.72
N LYS A 580 -29.92 7.63 2.03
CA LYS A 580 -30.42 8.67 2.96
C LYS A 580 -29.61 9.98 2.92
N TRP A 581 -28.29 9.85 2.70
CA TRP A 581 -27.36 10.97 2.63
C TRP A 581 -27.67 11.94 1.48
N LYS A 582 -28.34 11.47 0.41
CA LYS A 582 -28.71 12.27 -0.76
C LYS A 582 -29.84 13.27 -0.46
N ALA A 583 -30.61 13.08 0.61
CA ALA A 583 -31.77 13.92 0.91
C ALA A 583 -31.42 15.38 1.25
N GLY A 584 -30.19 15.64 1.68
CA GLY A 584 -29.71 16.96 2.09
C GLY A 584 -28.79 17.66 1.08
N VAL A 585 -28.62 17.10 -0.13
CA VAL A 585 -27.64 17.58 -1.11
C VAL A 585 -28.23 17.58 -2.52
N ASP A 586 -27.71 18.44 -3.40
CA ASP A 586 -28.14 18.49 -4.79
C ASP A 586 -27.42 17.45 -5.65
N VAL A 587 -28.09 16.32 -5.86
CA VAL A 587 -27.66 15.24 -6.76
C VAL A 587 -28.39 15.29 -8.11
N SER A 588 -29.00 16.43 -8.47
CA SER A 588 -29.50 16.65 -9.83
C SER A 588 -28.35 16.68 -10.84
N PRO A 589 -28.58 16.46 -12.15
CA PRO A 589 -27.53 16.56 -13.15
C PRO A 589 -26.78 17.91 -13.13
N SER A 590 -27.50 19.02 -12.86
CA SER A 590 -26.88 20.34 -12.67
C SER A 590 -26.05 20.45 -11.39
N GLY A 591 -26.52 19.86 -10.29
CA GLY A 591 -25.79 19.84 -9.02
C GLY A 591 -24.49 19.04 -9.11
N LEU A 592 -24.57 17.86 -9.73
CA LEU A 592 -23.40 17.02 -10.01
C LEU A 592 -22.40 17.76 -10.92
N ALA A 593 -22.85 18.37 -12.01
CA ALA A 593 -21.98 19.13 -12.90
C ALA A 593 -21.29 20.32 -12.18
N ALA A 594 -22.02 21.04 -11.32
CA ALA A 594 -21.47 22.15 -10.56
C ALA A 594 -20.40 21.69 -9.57
N VAL A 595 -20.65 20.61 -8.84
CA VAL A 595 -19.70 20.03 -7.88
C VAL A 595 -18.46 19.50 -8.58
N ARG A 596 -18.62 18.75 -9.68
CA ARG A 596 -17.49 18.27 -10.47
C ARG A 596 -16.61 19.42 -10.95
N ALA A 597 -17.23 20.50 -11.46
CA ALA A 597 -16.50 21.68 -11.89
C ALA A 597 -15.76 22.37 -10.73
N GLN A 598 -16.38 22.48 -9.56
CA GLN A 598 -15.78 23.06 -8.37
C GLN A 598 -14.57 22.25 -7.88
N GLU A 599 -14.75 20.94 -7.67
CA GLU A 599 -13.68 20.06 -7.19
C GLU A 599 -12.53 19.98 -8.18
N LEU A 600 -12.82 19.87 -9.49
CA LEU A 600 -11.80 19.87 -10.52
C LEU A 600 -11.09 21.23 -10.66
N SER A 601 -11.74 22.35 -10.34
CA SER A 601 -11.08 23.66 -10.28
C SER A 601 -10.03 23.71 -9.17
N GLU A 602 -10.34 23.14 -8.00
CA GLU A 602 -9.37 23.00 -6.91
C GLU A 602 -8.24 22.01 -7.28
N MET A 603 -8.58 20.87 -7.89
CA MET A 603 -7.56 19.96 -8.40
C MET A 603 -6.65 20.64 -9.43
N ALA A 604 -7.18 21.45 -10.34
CA ALA A 604 -6.38 22.18 -11.32
C ALA A 604 -5.35 23.12 -10.68
N LYS A 605 -5.69 23.77 -9.55
CA LYS A 605 -4.71 24.56 -8.78
C LYS A 605 -3.61 23.67 -8.19
N ASP A 606 -3.94 22.48 -7.68
CA ASP A 606 -2.96 21.50 -7.17
C ASP A 606 -2.08 20.88 -8.27
N LEU A 607 -2.51 20.98 -9.53
CA LEU A 607 -1.78 20.44 -10.67
C LEU A 607 -0.98 21.48 -11.43
N TRP A 608 -1.42 22.74 -11.52
CA TRP A 608 -0.78 23.71 -12.44
C TRP A 608 -0.51 25.10 -11.85
N SER A 609 -1.06 25.45 -10.69
CA SER A 609 -0.76 26.74 -10.05
C SER A 609 0.50 26.68 -9.18
N ALA A 610 0.88 27.80 -8.54
CA ALA A 610 1.92 27.81 -7.52
C ALA A 610 1.65 26.81 -6.37
N ARG A 611 0.37 26.52 -6.09
CA ARG A 611 -0.07 25.52 -5.11
C ARG A 611 0.40 24.10 -5.45
N SER A 612 0.73 23.81 -6.71
CA SER A 612 1.19 22.48 -7.15
C SER A 612 2.45 21.97 -6.43
N GLU A 613 3.25 22.86 -5.84
CA GLU A 613 4.39 22.50 -5.00
C GLU A 613 3.98 21.53 -3.87
N ARG A 614 2.78 21.73 -3.30
CA ARG A 614 2.29 20.90 -2.20
C ARG A 614 2.02 19.46 -2.60
N TYR A 615 1.65 19.22 -3.87
CA TYR A 615 1.40 17.89 -4.44
C TYR A 615 2.66 17.26 -5.03
N TYR A 616 3.44 18.00 -5.84
CA TYR A 616 4.54 17.44 -6.62
C TYR A 616 5.62 16.80 -5.76
N SER A 617 6.06 17.52 -4.72
CA SER A 617 7.07 17.04 -3.78
C SER A 617 6.59 15.79 -3.03
N ARG A 618 5.35 15.83 -2.52
CA ARG A 618 4.73 14.74 -1.76
C ARG A 618 4.46 13.50 -2.62
N ARG A 619 3.97 13.67 -3.85
CA ARG A 619 3.81 12.59 -4.84
C ARG A 619 5.13 11.90 -5.12
N ARG A 620 6.15 12.68 -5.49
CA ARG A 620 7.50 12.18 -5.75
C ARG A 620 7.99 11.41 -4.54
N ASP A 621 7.96 11.99 -3.35
CA ASP A 621 8.51 11.38 -2.15
C ASP A 621 7.79 10.09 -1.76
N PHE A 622 6.45 10.05 -1.91
CA PHE A 622 5.63 8.86 -1.70
C PHE A 622 5.96 7.71 -2.66
N VAL A 623 6.07 8.00 -3.96
CA VAL A 623 6.35 7.00 -5.00
C VAL A 623 7.79 6.51 -4.92
N ARG A 624 8.73 7.45 -4.78
CA ARG A 624 10.18 7.22 -4.75
C ARG A 624 10.67 6.67 -3.42
N LYS A 625 9.78 6.52 -2.43
CA LYS A 625 10.04 6.03 -1.06
C LYS A 625 11.16 6.80 -0.38
N ILE A 626 11.09 8.12 -0.48
CA ILE A 626 12.00 9.02 0.24
C ILE A 626 11.71 8.88 1.73
N LYS A 627 12.76 8.74 2.54
CA LYS A 627 12.61 8.64 3.99
C LYS A 627 12.10 9.98 4.52
N PRO A 628 11.07 9.99 5.38
CA PRO A 628 10.62 11.22 6.01
C PRO A 628 11.74 11.80 6.88
N VAL A 629 11.77 13.12 6.98
CA VAL A 629 12.75 13.85 7.80
C VAL A 629 12.28 14.03 9.25
N GLN A 630 10.97 13.91 9.49
CA GLN A 630 10.35 14.01 10.80
C GLN A 630 9.07 13.17 10.86
N THR A 631 8.62 12.85 12.06
CA THR A 631 7.26 12.33 12.29
C THR A 631 6.27 13.48 12.23
N PRO A 632 5.18 13.40 11.44
CA PRO A 632 4.15 14.43 11.47
C PRO A 632 3.55 14.61 12.87
N LEU A 633 3.30 15.86 13.27
CA LEU A 633 2.82 16.21 14.61
C LEU A 633 1.45 15.61 14.91
N ARG A 634 0.61 15.34 13.88
CA ARG A 634 -0.67 14.63 14.07
C ARG A 634 -0.51 13.21 14.62
N PHE A 635 0.67 12.62 14.48
CA PHE A 635 1.02 11.30 15.02
C PHE A 635 1.93 11.41 16.26
N ALA A 636 2.91 12.32 16.22
CA ALA A 636 3.85 12.56 17.32
C ALA A 636 3.29 13.55 18.34
N SER A 637 2.19 13.19 19.00
CA SER A 637 1.52 14.03 20.01
C SER A 637 2.44 14.43 21.19
N HIS A 638 3.48 13.65 21.46
CA HIS A 638 4.50 13.94 22.48
C HIS A 638 5.47 15.08 22.08
N ARG A 639 5.50 15.46 20.79
CA ARG A 639 6.30 16.58 20.27
C ARG A 639 5.49 17.85 20.08
N ARG A 640 4.15 17.74 20.00
CA ARG A 640 3.26 18.87 19.73
C ARG A 640 3.20 19.83 20.91
N ARG A 641 3.63 21.09 20.71
CA ARG A 641 3.43 22.18 21.67
C ARG A 641 2.15 22.97 21.34
N GLY A 642 1.66 23.76 22.28
CA GLY A 642 0.44 24.56 22.08
C GLY A 642 0.58 25.53 20.92
N GLY A 643 -0.23 25.35 19.86
CA GLY A 643 -0.24 26.17 18.65
C GLY A 643 0.71 25.72 17.54
N GLU A 644 1.48 24.64 17.70
CA GLU A 644 2.27 24.06 16.62
C GLU A 644 1.41 23.17 15.71
N GLU A 645 1.53 23.39 14.42
CA GLU A 645 0.79 22.71 13.36
C GLU A 645 1.76 22.24 12.26
N ASP A 646 1.50 21.07 11.68
CA ASP A 646 2.12 20.68 10.41
C ASP A 646 1.66 21.67 9.31
N ASP A 647 2.45 21.86 8.24
CA ASP A 647 2.10 22.77 7.13
C ASP A 647 0.70 22.43 6.56
N GLU A 648 0.39 21.14 6.43
CA GLU A 648 -0.91 20.66 5.98
C GLU A 648 -2.07 20.84 6.99
N GLU A 649 -1.86 21.25 8.23
CA GLU A 649 -2.96 21.56 9.16
C GLU A 649 -3.50 22.98 8.97
N SER A 650 -2.66 23.90 8.45
CA SER A 650 -2.98 25.32 8.29
C SER A 650 -3.93 25.60 7.12
N ASP A 651 -4.70 26.69 7.20
CA ASP A 651 -5.54 27.19 6.08
C ASP A 651 -4.70 27.75 4.93
N ALA A 652 -3.51 28.28 5.25
CA ALA A 652 -2.54 28.75 4.28
C ALA A 652 -2.13 27.67 3.27
N PHE A 653 -2.28 26.39 3.63
CA PHE A 653 -1.99 25.26 2.76
C PHE A 653 -2.92 25.17 1.53
N ASP A 654 -4.09 25.80 1.56
CA ASP A 654 -5.04 25.84 0.43
C ASP A 654 -4.90 27.10 -0.43
N ASP A 655 -4.21 28.13 0.06
CA ASP A 655 -4.12 29.44 -0.59
C ASP A 655 -2.99 29.48 -1.63
N ALA A 656 -3.35 29.51 -2.91
CA ALA A 656 -2.40 29.63 -4.01
C ALA A 656 -1.54 30.92 -3.94
N ALA A 657 -2.11 32.04 -3.46
CA ALA A 657 -1.38 33.29 -3.33
C ALA A 657 -0.28 33.20 -2.26
N ASN A 658 -0.49 32.39 -1.21
CA ASN A 658 0.54 32.08 -0.23
C ASN A 658 1.75 31.37 -0.88
N PHE A 659 1.49 30.37 -1.73
CA PHE A 659 2.55 29.68 -2.46
C PHE A 659 3.29 30.60 -3.46
N GLU A 660 2.57 31.50 -4.14
CA GLU A 660 3.19 32.52 -4.99
C GLU A 660 4.12 33.44 -4.20
N LYS A 661 3.67 33.92 -3.03
CA LYS A 661 4.46 34.74 -2.13
C LYS A 661 5.72 34.00 -1.66
N ARG A 662 5.58 32.76 -1.18
CA ARG A 662 6.72 31.90 -0.76
C ARG A 662 7.71 31.68 -1.91
N ALA A 663 7.22 31.47 -3.13
CA ALA A 663 8.06 31.32 -4.30
C ALA A 663 8.86 32.59 -4.61
N MET A 664 8.21 33.77 -4.55
CA MET A 664 8.86 35.06 -4.76
C MET A 664 9.94 35.33 -3.70
N GLU A 665 9.63 35.06 -2.41
CA GLU A 665 10.57 35.22 -1.30
C GLU A 665 11.83 34.36 -1.50
N ARG A 666 11.69 33.10 -1.95
CA ARG A 666 12.83 32.22 -2.26
C ARG A 666 13.69 32.74 -3.41
N ILE A 667 13.08 33.30 -4.46
CA ILE A 667 13.82 33.90 -5.59
C ILE A 667 14.60 35.13 -5.13
N VAL A 668 13.99 35.98 -4.29
CA VAL A 668 14.65 37.15 -3.72
C VAL A 668 15.83 36.72 -2.84
N GLN A 669 15.63 35.73 -1.95
CA GLN A 669 16.69 35.19 -1.10
C GLN A 669 17.84 34.57 -1.92
N SER A 670 17.54 33.78 -2.96
CA SER A 670 18.59 33.18 -3.79
C SER A 670 19.41 34.24 -4.52
N ARG A 671 18.76 35.29 -5.04
CA ARG A 671 19.45 36.43 -5.67
C ARG A 671 20.30 37.20 -4.67
N LEU A 672 19.82 37.42 -3.45
CA LEU A 672 20.61 38.05 -2.39
C LEU A 672 21.85 37.22 -2.05
N LEU A 673 21.72 35.90 -1.90
CA LEU A 673 22.85 35.00 -1.66
C LEU A 673 23.84 34.96 -2.83
N GLU A 674 23.36 35.01 -4.07
CA GLU A 674 24.22 35.13 -5.26
C GLU A 674 24.96 36.46 -5.29
N MET A 675 24.29 37.57 -4.96
CA MET A 675 24.93 38.88 -4.85
C MET A 675 25.97 38.93 -3.72
N GLU A 676 25.72 38.29 -2.59
CA GLU A 676 26.69 38.14 -1.50
C GLU A 676 27.90 37.31 -1.93
N ARG A 677 27.68 36.18 -2.63
CA ARG A 677 28.77 35.36 -3.20
C ARG A 677 29.61 36.13 -4.21
N GLN A 678 28.97 36.97 -5.04
CA GLN A 678 29.66 37.83 -6.01
C GLN A 678 30.44 38.95 -5.32
N LYS A 679 29.95 39.51 -4.20
CA LYS A 679 30.70 40.50 -3.40
C LYS A 679 31.92 39.91 -2.70
N THR A 680 31.90 38.61 -2.36
CA THR A 680 33.07 37.91 -1.78
C THR A 680 34.15 37.52 -2.81
N PHE A 681 33.89 37.63 -4.12
CA PHE A 681 34.88 37.45 -5.17
C PHE A 681 35.32 38.82 -5.73
N THR A 682 36.20 39.51 -5.00
CA THR A 682 36.97 40.62 -5.55
C THR A 682 38.19 40.06 -6.29
N PRO A 683 38.39 40.32 -7.60
CA PRO A 683 39.61 39.89 -8.26
C PRO A 683 40.77 40.80 -7.83
N THR A 684 41.76 40.24 -7.13
CA THR A 684 43.09 40.86 -7.05
C THR A 684 43.71 40.84 -8.44
N SER A 685 43.71 42.00 -9.11
CA SER A 685 44.40 42.22 -10.37
C SER A 685 45.92 42.19 -10.17
N PRO A 686 46.71 41.50 -11.01
CA PRO A 686 48.09 41.87 -11.27
C PRO A 686 48.19 42.65 -12.59
N ALA A 687 49.16 43.56 -12.64
CA ALA A 687 49.40 44.50 -13.71
C ALA A 687 50.23 43.93 -14.87
N SER A 688 49.97 44.46 -16.09
CA SER A 688 50.81 44.46 -17.31
C SER A 688 51.11 43.09 -17.96
N SER A 689 51.13 42.90 -19.29
CA SER A 689 51.64 43.73 -20.39
C SER A 689 50.99 43.39 -21.74
N ARG A 690 51.10 44.33 -22.69
CA ARG A 690 50.54 44.36 -24.05
C ARG A 690 51.09 43.31 -25.04
N GLY A 691 50.25 42.91 -26.01
CA GLY A 691 50.61 42.38 -27.35
C GLY A 691 49.35 42.22 -28.23
N PRO A 692 49.34 42.60 -29.54
CA PRO A 692 48.08 42.77 -30.29
C PRO A 692 47.77 41.66 -31.33
N LEU A 693 46.45 41.47 -31.55
CA LEU A 693 45.70 41.01 -32.75
C LEU A 693 45.90 39.56 -33.26
N ASP A 694 44.82 38.76 -33.36
CA ASP A 694 44.03 38.56 -34.60
C ASP A 694 42.80 37.62 -34.40
N CYS A 695 41.81 37.73 -35.30
CA CYS A 695 40.49 37.07 -35.34
C CYS A 695 40.49 35.58 -35.76
N SER A 696 39.51 34.80 -35.29
CA SER A 696 38.58 33.93 -36.07
C SER A 696 37.99 32.75 -35.27
N ASP A 697 36.84 32.27 -35.75
CA ASP A 697 35.85 31.34 -35.19
C ASP A 697 36.32 29.91 -34.83
N GLN A 698 35.60 29.25 -33.90
CA GLN A 698 34.90 27.95 -34.01
C GLN A 698 34.85 27.10 -32.71
N ASP A 699 33.79 26.31 -32.64
CA ASP A 699 33.30 25.41 -31.58
C ASP A 699 34.29 24.36 -31.02
N LEU A 700 34.05 23.92 -29.76
CA LEU A 700 33.88 22.51 -29.32
C LEU A 700 34.27 22.26 -27.84
N ILE A 701 33.31 21.67 -27.11
CA ILE A 701 33.39 20.60 -26.10
C ILE A 701 34.74 20.34 -25.40
N MET A 702 34.78 20.41 -24.05
CA MET A 702 35.27 19.30 -23.20
C MET A 702 35.10 19.52 -21.68
N LEU A 703 34.82 18.40 -21.04
CA LEU A 703 34.71 18.06 -19.62
C LEU A 703 35.91 18.51 -18.76
N SER A 704 35.69 18.75 -17.46
CA SER A 704 35.96 17.75 -16.39
C SER A 704 36.32 18.35 -15.02
N ASN A 705 35.96 17.57 -14.00
CA ASN A 705 36.64 17.37 -12.71
C ASN A 705 36.42 18.37 -11.56
N MET A 706 35.63 17.93 -10.59
CA MET A 706 36.01 18.00 -9.18
C MET A 706 35.89 16.62 -8.54
N GLU A 707 37.05 16.05 -8.21
CA GLU A 707 37.20 14.91 -7.30
C GLU A 707 36.96 15.37 -5.85
N VAL A 708 36.21 14.59 -5.08
CA VAL A 708 36.44 14.47 -3.63
C VAL A 708 36.32 13.01 -3.25
N GLY A 709 37.44 12.46 -2.78
CA GLY A 709 37.53 11.12 -2.22
C GLY A 709 36.99 11.05 -0.80
N THR A 710 36.34 9.93 -0.48
CA THR A 710 36.58 9.16 0.75
C THR A 710 35.91 7.80 0.59
N ARG A 711 36.75 6.75 0.52
CA ARG A 711 36.32 5.34 0.46
C ARG A 711 35.61 4.97 1.76
N ARG A 712 34.33 4.59 1.70
CA ARG A 712 33.65 3.78 2.72
C ARG A 712 33.23 2.43 2.13
N SER A 713 33.39 1.41 2.95
CA SER A 713 33.34 -0.02 2.64
C SER A 713 32.05 -0.52 1.98
N LEU A 714 32.23 -1.49 1.09
CA LEU A 714 31.23 -2.18 0.28
C LEU A 714 30.17 -2.94 1.10
N GLY A 715 28.90 -2.64 0.80
CA GLY A 715 27.70 -3.42 1.16
C GLY A 715 26.64 -3.36 0.04
N PRO A 716 25.83 -4.42 -0.17
CA PRO A 716 24.87 -4.50 -1.27
C PRO A 716 23.65 -3.58 -1.08
N ALA A 717 23.15 -3.03 -2.20
CA ALA A 717 22.21 -1.91 -2.32
C ALA A 717 20.73 -2.20 -1.96
N PHE A 718 20.46 -2.95 -0.89
CA PHE A 718 19.10 -3.18 -0.35
C PHE A 718 18.90 -2.74 1.11
N SER A 719 19.81 -1.90 1.62
CA SER A 719 19.76 -1.31 2.96
C SER A 719 18.63 -0.29 3.18
N CYS A 720 17.67 -0.15 2.26
CA CYS A 720 16.61 0.86 2.37
C CYS A 720 15.69 0.62 3.59
N TYR A 721 15.64 -0.61 4.09
CA TYR A 721 14.91 -0.97 5.30
C TYR A 721 15.86 -1.47 6.39
N TYR A 722 16.72 -2.45 6.11
CA TYR A 722 17.59 -3.03 7.13
C TYR A 722 19.00 -2.46 7.08
N SER A 723 19.40 -1.71 8.11
CA SER A 723 20.82 -1.41 8.38
C SER A 723 21.44 -2.62 9.07
N TYR A 724 22.40 -3.28 8.42
CA TYR A 724 23.20 -4.34 9.04
C TYR A 724 24.63 -3.84 9.17
N ASP A 725 25.09 -3.64 10.40
CA ASP A 725 26.51 -3.47 10.66
C ASP A 725 27.21 -4.82 10.51
N LYS A 726 28.30 -4.83 9.73
CA LYS A 726 29.24 -5.94 9.72
C LYS A 726 29.94 -5.96 11.07
N ALA A 727 29.43 -6.73 12.02
CA ALA A 727 30.21 -7.20 13.16
C ALA A 727 30.65 -8.64 12.86
N ASN A 728 31.96 -8.85 13.00
CA ASN A 728 32.79 -10.02 12.70
C ASN A 728 32.12 -11.39 12.60
#